data_AF-A0A640SKZ8-F1
#
_entry.id   AF-A0A640SKZ8-F1
#
_cell.length_a   1.000
_cell.length_b   1.000
_cell.length_c   1.000
_cell.angle_alpha   90.00
_cell.angle_beta   90.00
_cell.angle_gamma   90.00
#
_symmetry.space_group_name_H-M   'P 1'
#
loop_
_entity.id
_entity.type
_entity.pdbx_description
1 polymer ?
#
loop_
_entity_poly.entity_id
_entity_poly.type
_entity_poly.pdbx_seq_one_letter_code
_entity_poly.pdbx_strand_id
1 'polypeptide(L)'
;MQPLLRSVCRALAMCLVLTGLAVPGAAAAPALPAASASGPSAAGKASETWTAPLSTRGRYIVDADGQRFRLKSANWDGAQGSWNGSGDINDPAAHHSGQNSHGIPLGLDRVGIAELLDDFRALGLNSIRLPFSNEMLHATAPVPDAAVAVNPQLRGKTPLRVFDAVVEALTAGGFAVILNNHTNTTRWCCGLDGNERWNSRQSTRQWADDWVFMARRYRHNSRVVGADLYNEVRRDVLDDPNWGLGDGHDWQAAAQEAADRILTEANPRLLLVIEGINWTGVPVDGLPHGRPTLAPVRTLSHTLVTSGKLVYSAHFYGYTGPHHSGATGVGETSDPRYQDLTRDQLRAVLHDQAFYVSEESGQHFTAPLWISEFGVGSEESGQAARAWFGNLTDYLADTDTDFAYWPLVGWSTDGQGRPAGDNWAMLRYDNAGRRSGILDGDDWRAAAWHRLMTAPQKTGPVPPTPGWHLLTTDHRDFVQSLSARSLGDWDSGARKAACPDGERLIGLSHTRGRGLCTDAPTVRPLHTPGSVPTVVRDERYVPAGGDWAPGYSKLQCPDGHFLTGYSLRGEKVSAALCTPARTVLGTGGSTLWFDRGDNRPPGDPGGDFAHGHYKGQCPSHSYAAGIASTHRIGHLGRPDALLCRPLTGENRVAPEDRPGYQGTLSTTPFRSGGRPCARARCTPTSRTSTSPSCAV
;
A
#
# COMPACT_ATOMS: atom_id res chain seq x y z
N MET A 1 -23.06 24.01 64.81
CA MET A 1 -22.34 24.86 65.78
C MET A 1 -21.22 25.59 65.04
N GLN A 2 -21.49 26.84 64.67
CA GLN A 2 -20.51 27.94 64.53
C GLN A 2 -20.12 28.42 65.97
N PRO A 3 -19.30 29.47 66.20
CA PRO A 3 -18.40 30.27 65.33
C PRO A 3 -17.02 30.57 66.03
N LEU A 4 -16.04 31.28 65.46
CA LEU A 4 -15.84 32.77 65.48
C LEU A 4 -14.50 33.09 64.75
N LEU A 5 -14.46 33.92 63.69
CA LEU A 5 -14.33 35.42 63.62
C LEU A 5 -12.89 35.92 63.95
N ARG A 6 -12.19 36.80 63.18
CA ARG A 6 -12.49 38.12 62.56
C ARG A 6 -11.44 38.44 61.44
N SER A 7 -11.74 38.95 60.23
CA SER A 7 -11.88 40.36 59.76
C SER A 7 -10.76 41.33 60.20
N VAL A 8 -10.09 42.13 59.33
CA VAL A 8 -10.56 43.43 58.76
C VAL A 8 -9.63 43.95 57.62
N CYS A 9 -10.24 44.62 56.63
CA CYS A 9 -9.67 45.39 55.50
C CYS A 9 -8.97 46.73 55.87
N ARG A 10 -8.16 47.29 54.97
CA ARG A 10 -8.31 48.68 54.46
C ARG A 10 -7.37 49.03 53.31
N ALA A 11 -7.93 49.64 52.28
CA ALA A 11 -7.28 50.32 51.17
C ALA A 11 -7.09 51.82 51.48
N LEU A 12 -6.16 52.49 50.78
CA LEU A 12 -6.14 53.94 50.61
C LEU A 12 -5.37 54.32 49.33
N ALA A 13 -6.02 55.15 48.51
CA ALA A 13 -5.51 55.79 47.30
C ALA A 13 -5.17 57.26 47.59
N MET A 14 -4.25 57.85 46.82
CA MET A 14 -4.15 59.32 46.69
C MET A 14 -3.53 59.74 45.34
N CYS A 15 -4.17 60.71 44.69
CA CYS A 15 -3.81 61.38 43.42
C CYS A 15 -3.16 62.77 43.69
N LEU A 16 -2.43 63.32 42.71
CA LEU A 16 -2.30 64.76 42.30
C LEU A 16 -1.30 64.79 41.10
N VAL A 17 -1.57 65.16 39.83
CA VAL A 17 -2.08 66.37 39.11
C VAL A 17 -1.05 67.50 38.87
N LEU A 18 -0.55 67.54 37.61
CA LEU A 18 -0.26 68.62 36.63
C LEU A 18 0.25 70.03 37.02
N THR A 19 1.23 70.52 36.22
CA THR A 19 1.22 71.84 35.54
C THR A 19 2.08 71.83 34.26
N GLY A 20 1.58 72.42 33.17
CA GLY A 20 2.28 72.65 31.90
C GLY A 20 2.62 74.12 31.64
N LEU A 21 3.17 74.41 30.45
CA LEU A 21 3.33 75.68 29.66
C LEU A 21 4.61 75.51 28.79
N ALA A 22 4.79 75.94 27.53
CA ALA A 22 4.01 76.60 26.50
C ALA A 22 4.76 76.40 25.14
N VAL A 23 4.05 76.51 24.01
CA VAL A 23 4.57 76.47 22.61
C VAL A 23 4.47 77.91 22.04
N PRO A 24 5.41 78.39 21.18
CA PRO A 24 5.12 78.46 19.73
C PRO A 24 6.34 78.36 18.79
N GLY A 25 6.09 77.95 17.54
CA GLY A 25 6.96 78.31 16.39
C GLY A 25 7.11 77.22 15.33
N ALA A 26 6.24 77.23 14.32
CA ALA A 26 6.27 76.34 13.17
C ALA A 26 7.28 76.80 12.09
N ALA A 27 8.00 75.85 11.47
CA ALA A 27 8.34 75.85 10.04
C ALA A 27 8.76 74.43 9.61
N ALA A 28 8.13 73.94 8.54
CA ALA A 28 8.23 72.58 8.03
C ALA A 28 9.45 72.37 7.10
N ALA A 29 10.03 71.16 7.15
CA ALA A 29 10.90 70.57 6.13
C ALA A 29 10.86 69.02 6.26
N PRO A 30 11.14 68.26 5.19
CA PRO A 30 10.39 67.04 4.85
C PRO A 30 10.80 65.78 5.61
N ALA A 31 9.81 64.90 5.84
CA ALA A 31 9.99 63.59 6.43
C ALA A 31 10.83 62.66 5.53
N LEU A 32 11.97 62.22 6.04
CA LEU A 32 12.67 61.02 5.58
C LEU A 32 11.97 59.79 6.18
N PRO A 33 11.73 58.70 5.41
CA PRO A 33 11.00 57.56 5.91
C PRO A 33 11.76 56.88 7.06
N ALA A 34 11.05 56.67 8.17
CA ALA A 34 11.51 55.88 9.30
C ALA A 34 11.83 54.45 8.83
N ALA A 35 13.00 53.96 9.26
CA ALA A 35 13.45 52.60 9.04
C ALA A 35 12.36 51.61 9.45
N SER A 36 11.87 50.84 8.48
CA SER A 36 11.03 49.69 8.72
C SER A 36 11.81 48.68 9.57
N ALA A 37 11.26 48.36 10.73
CA ALA A 37 11.67 47.19 11.49
C ALA A 37 11.55 45.97 10.56
N SER A 38 12.70 45.37 10.27
CA SER A 38 12.81 44.11 9.55
C SER A 38 11.93 43.07 10.23
N GLY A 39 10.90 42.61 9.52
CA GLY A 39 10.08 41.47 9.92
C GLY A 39 10.94 40.21 10.11
N PRO A 40 10.38 39.15 10.71
CA PRO A 40 11.08 37.89 10.85
C PRO A 40 11.60 37.45 9.47
N SER A 41 12.92 37.37 9.38
CA SER A 41 13.65 36.83 8.23
C SER A 41 12.98 35.52 7.84
N ALA A 42 12.58 35.42 6.57
CA ALA A 42 12.19 34.17 5.97
C ALA A 42 13.30 33.15 6.20
N ALA A 43 13.10 32.26 7.18
CA ALA A 43 13.80 31.00 7.22
C ALA A 43 13.60 30.39 5.83
N GLY A 44 14.71 30.14 5.12
CA GLY A 44 14.66 29.66 3.75
C GLY A 44 13.69 28.49 3.67
N LYS A 45 12.68 28.60 2.81
CA LYS A 45 11.93 27.44 2.36
C LYS A 45 12.99 26.44 1.89
N ALA A 46 13.15 25.33 2.61
CA ALA A 46 13.86 24.19 2.06
C ALA A 46 13.30 24.01 0.65
N SER A 47 14.16 24.09 -0.37
CA SER A 47 13.79 23.79 -1.75
C SER A 47 12.93 22.54 -1.70
N GLU A 48 11.66 22.63 -2.08
CA GLU A 48 10.76 21.48 -2.04
C GLU A 48 11.42 20.35 -2.85
N THR A 49 11.83 19.28 -2.16
CA THR A 49 12.70 18.25 -2.75
C THR A 49 11.97 17.29 -3.68
N TRP A 50 10.64 17.44 -3.80
CA TRP A 50 9.74 16.61 -4.61
C TRP A 50 8.40 17.32 -4.84
N THR A 51 7.71 16.97 -5.93
CA THR A 51 6.45 17.60 -6.35
C THR A 51 5.25 16.65 -6.17
N ALA A 52 4.25 17.03 -5.37
CA ALA A 52 3.01 16.26 -5.22
C ALA A 52 2.08 16.39 -6.45
N PRO A 53 1.16 15.43 -6.70
CA PRO A 53 0.93 14.19 -5.94
C PRO A 53 1.88 13.06 -6.32
N LEU A 54 1.96 12.04 -5.46
CA LEU A 54 2.69 10.81 -5.78
C LEU A 54 1.87 9.88 -6.70
N SER A 55 2.58 9.04 -7.45
CA SER A 55 2.05 7.97 -8.30
C SER A 55 3.04 6.80 -8.37
N THR A 56 2.70 5.74 -9.08
CA THR A 56 3.54 4.54 -9.21
C THR A 56 3.94 4.27 -10.66
N ARG A 57 5.18 3.76 -10.85
CA ARG A 57 5.73 3.31 -12.13
C ARG A 57 6.50 2.02 -11.91
N GLY A 58 5.92 0.89 -12.34
CA GLY A 58 6.45 -0.43 -12.01
C GLY A 58 6.60 -0.60 -10.51
N ARG A 59 7.80 -0.96 -10.05
CA ARG A 59 8.11 -1.14 -8.62
C ARG A 59 8.34 0.14 -7.82
N TYR A 60 8.33 1.32 -8.45
CA TYR A 60 8.73 2.57 -7.82
C TYR A 60 7.55 3.51 -7.56
N ILE A 61 7.61 4.21 -6.43
CA ILE A 61 6.82 5.41 -6.19
C ILE A 61 7.57 6.60 -6.80
N VAL A 62 6.83 7.48 -7.47
CA VAL A 62 7.35 8.67 -8.13
C VAL A 62 6.54 9.90 -7.77
N ASP A 63 7.19 11.05 -7.81
CA ASP A 63 6.52 12.35 -7.70
C ASP A 63 5.85 12.75 -9.02
N ALA A 64 5.20 13.92 -9.05
CA ALA A 64 4.47 14.41 -10.22
C ALA A 64 5.37 14.66 -11.44
N ASP A 65 6.66 14.90 -11.22
CA ASP A 65 7.68 15.08 -12.26
C ASP A 65 8.30 13.74 -12.70
N GLY A 66 7.82 12.62 -12.16
CA GLY A 66 8.30 11.27 -12.45
C GLY A 66 9.66 10.96 -11.82
N GLN A 67 10.09 11.74 -10.82
CA GLN A 67 11.29 11.46 -10.04
C GLN A 67 11.00 10.39 -9.00
N ARG A 68 11.94 9.46 -8.78
CA ARG A 68 11.83 8.45 -7.72
C ARG A 68 11.67 9.12 -6.36
N PHE A 69 10.58 8.78 -5.67
CA PHE A 69 10.33 9.16 -4.29
C PHE A 69 10.34 7.89 -3.43
N ARG A 70 11.44 7.63 -2.71
CA ARG A 70 11.51 6.52 -1.76
C ARG A 70 10.92 6.95 -0.42
N LEU A 71 9.93 6.22 0.09
CA LEU A 71 9.42 6.36 1.44
C LEU A 71 10.48 5.89 2.44
N LYS A 72 11.05 6.87 3.15
CA LYS A 72 11.86 6.65 4.35
C LYS A 72 11.01 7.12 5.52
N SER A 73 10.20 6.20 6.03
CA SER A 73 9.15 6.52 6.99
C SER A 73 9.43 5.96 8.38
N ALA A 74 8.64 6.43 9.34
CA ALA A 74 8.42 5.76 10.61
C ALA A 74 6.96 5.96 11.03
N ASN A 75 6.50 5.13 11.95
CA ASN A 75 5.12 5.11 12.46
C ASN A 75 4.99 6.03 13.67
N TRP A 76 4.26 7.14 13.56
CA TRP A 76 3.96 7.97 14.72
C TRP A 76 2.64 7.54 15.34
N ASP A 77 2.75 6.58 16.25
CA ASP A 77 1.63 5.94 16.90
C ASP A 77 1.01 6.79 18.03
N GLY A 78 -0.12 6.33 18.56
CA GLY A 78 -0.86 6.91 19.67
C GLY A 78 -2.32 7.18 19.33
N ALA A 79 -2.61 7.71 18.14
CA ALA A 79 -3.99 8.11 17.77
C ALA A 79 -4.91 6.92 17.44
N GLN A 80 -4.34 5.73 17.18
CA GLN A 80 -5.08 4.48 17.15
C GLN A 80 -5.46 3.95 18.55
N GLY A 81 -4.85 4.52 19.59
CA GLY A 81 -5.03 4.15 20.99
C GLY A 81 -3.93 3.25 21.54
N SER A 82 -3.73 3.35 22.86
CA SER A 82 -2.73 2.56 23.60
C SER A 82 -3.32 1.77 24.77
N TRP A 83 -4.63 1.85 25.01
CA TRP A 83 -5.28 1.12 26.10
C TRP A 83 -5.28 -0.39 25.83
N ASN A 84 -4.94 -1.23 26.81
CA ASN A 84 -4.75 -2.67 26.63
C ASN A 84 -6.08 -3.47 26.50
N GLY A 85 -7.23 -2.79 26.51
CA GLY A 85 -8.54 -3.45 26.42
C GLY A 85 -9.15 -3.87 27.77
N SER A 86 -8.45 -3.64 28.88
CA SER A 86 -8.93 -3.91 30.25
C SER A 86 -8.29 -2.97 31.27
N GLY A 87 -8.90 -2.83 32.45
CA GLY A 87 -8.48 -1.87 33.48
C GLY A 87 -9.08 -0.47 33.28
N ASP A 88 -8.73 0.47 34.16
CA ASP A 88 -9.15 1.87 34.03
C ASP A 88 -8.40 2.55 32.87
N ILE A 89 -9.13 3.12 31.90
CA ILE A 89 -8.57 3.83 30.74
C ILE A 89 -7.79 5.11 31.12
N ASN A 90 -7.89 5.56 32.37
CA ASN A 90 -7.12 6.70 32.87
C ASN A 90 -5.87 6.27 33.64
N ASP A 91 -5.72 4.98 33.96
CA ASP A 91 -4.54 4.46 34.64
C ASP A 91 -3.46 4.12 33.61
N PRO A 92 -2.29 4.79 33.61
CA PRO A 92 -1.20 4.46 32.70
C PRO A 92 -0.82 2.96 32.70
N ALA A 93 -0.98 2.24 33.83
CA ALA A 93 -0.69 0.81 33.90
C ALA A 93 -1.60 -0.05 33.00
N ALA A 94 -2.78 0.46 32.62
CA ALA A 94 -3.69 -0.17 31.68
C ALA A 94 -3.35 0.14 30.20
N HIS A 95 -2.26 0.85 29.93
CA HIS A 95 -1.81 1.18 28.58
C HIS A 95 -0.53 0.46 28.19
N HIS A 96 -0.34 0.23 26.90
CA HIS A 96 0.85 -0.38 26.35
C HIS A 96 2.09 0.41 26.78
N SER A 97 3.04 -0.31 27.38
CA SER A 97 4.29 0.24 27.92
C SER A 97 4.08 1.38 28.94
N GLY A 98 2.90 1.48 29.57
CA GLY A 98 2.57 2.54 30.51
C GLY A 98 2.17 3.86 29.86
N GLN A 99 1.94 3.89 28.54
CA GLN A 99 1.85 5.14 27.76
C GLN A 99 0.42 5.50 27.41
N ASN A 100 -0.26 6.31 28.23
CA ASN A 100 -1.60 6.80 27.87
C ASN A 100 -1.51 7.83 26.75
N SER A 101 -1.92 7.44 25.54
CA SER A 101 -1.90 8.32 24.36
C SER A 101 -3.09 9.27 24.29
N HIS A 102 -4.14 9.04 25.08
CA HIS A 102 -5.42 9.75 24.98
C HIS A 102 -6.03 9.77 23.57
N GLY A 103 -5.69 8.79 22.73
CA GLY A 103 -6.16 8.73 21.34
C GLY A 103 -5.57 9.83 20.44
N ILE A 104 -4.39 10.35 20.76
CA ILE A 104 -3.64 11.31 19.94
C ILE A 104 -2.19 10.82 19.73
N PRO A 105 -1.44 11.35 18.73
CA PRO A 105 -0.05 10.95 18.53
C PRO A 105 0.80 11.17 19.80
N LEU A 106 1.64 10.18 20.13
CA LEU A 106 2.43 10.20 21.36
C LEU A 106 3.44 11.36 21.39
N GLY A 107 3.76 11.85 22.59
CA GLY A 107 4.79 12.86 22.82
C GLY A 107 4.29 14.31 22.84
N LEU A 108 3.04 14.58 22.46
CA LEU A 108 2.45 15.93 22.44
C LEU A 108 2.27 16.56 23.84
N ASP A 109 2.36 15.76 24.90
CA ASP A 109 2.36 16.20 26.29
C ASP A 109 3.76 16.54 26.81
N ARG A 110 4.83 16.14 26.10
CA ARG A 110 6.23 16.29 26.51
C ARG A 110 7.00 17.29 25.66
N VAL A 111 6.73 17.33 24.36
CA VAL A 111 7.54 18.07 23.39
C VAL A 111 6.66 18.88 22.45
N GLY A 112 7.13 20.07 22.07
CA GLY A 112 6.45 20.89 21.06
C GLY A 112 6.48 20.20 19.70
N ILE A 113 5.39 20.31 18.93
CA ILE A 113 5.30 19.68 17.59
C ILE A 113 6.50 20.07 16.70
N ALA A 114 6.91 21.34 16.70
CA ALA A 114 8.04 21.78 15.87
C ALA A 114 9.36 21.04 16.17
N GLU A 115 9.64 20.78 17.44
CA GLU A 115 10.84 20.08 17.90
C GLU A 115 10.78 18.59 17.57
N LEU A 116 9.61 17.94 17.73
CA LEU A 116 9.39 16.57 17.25
C LEU A 116 9.69 16.46 15.74
N LEU A 117 9.24 17.43 14.95
CA LEU A 117 9.49 17.45 13.50
C LEU A 117 10.97 17.68 13.16
N ASP A 118 11.71 18.46 13.95
CA ASP A 118 13.17 18.59 13.81
C ASP A 118 13.87 17.26 14.08
N ASP A 119 13.45 16.54 15.13
CA ASP A 119 14.01 15.21 15.45
C ASP A 119 13.70 14.18 14.35
N PHE A 120 12.49 14.20 13.79
CA PHE A 120 12.13 13.32 12.67
C PHE A 120 12.99 13.61 11.43
N ARG A 121 13.32 14.88 11.17
CA ARG A 121 14.27 15.26 10.11
C ARG A 121 15.68 14.79 10.43
N ALA A 122 16.11 14.87 11.70
CA ALA A 122 17.42 14.40 12.14
C ALA A 122 17.59 12.88 11.98
N LEU A 123 16.50 12.10 12.10
CA LEU A 123 16.48 10.68 11.71
C LEU A 123 16.65 10.44 10.21
N GLY A 124 16.46 11.49 9.38
CA GLY A 124 16.49 11.43 7.93
C GLY A 124 15.15 11.05 7.28
N LEU A 125 14.05 11.05 8.04
CA LEU A 125 12.72 10.70 7.55
C LEU A 125 12.22 11.76 6.56
N ASN A 126 11.51 11.32 5.51
CA ASN A 126 10.83 12.20 4.55
C ASN A 126 9.32 11.99 4.53
N SER A 127 8.84 10.99 5.28
CA SER A 127 7.45 10.57 5.30
C SER A 127 7.08 9.99 6.66
N ILE A 128 5.80 10.03 7.02
CA ILE A 128 5.27 9.50 8.29
C ILE A 128 4.03 8.66 7.98
N ARG A 129 4.02 7.41 8.47
CA ARG A 129 2.80 6.60 8.59
C ARG A 129 2.12 7.05 9.88
N LEU A 130 0.88 7.50 9.77
CA LEU A 130 0.14 8.12 10.88
C LEU A 130 -1.12 7.30 11.18
N PRO A 131 -1.02 6.33 12.13
CA PRO A 131 -2.12 5.49 12.59
C PRO A 131 -3.28 6.30 13.19
N PHE A 132 -4.52 5.86 12.95
CA PHE A 132 -5.72 6.37 13.61
C PHE A 132 -6.75 5.25 13.83
N SER A 133 -7.69 5.46 14.77
CA SER A 133 -8.84 4.58 14.99
C SER A 133 -10.11 5.13 14.32
N ASN A 134 -11.04 4.27 13.88
CA ASN A 134 -12.35 4.73 13.41
C ASN A 134 -13.11 5.49 14.51
N GLU A 135 -13.04 5.03 15.75
CA GLU A 135 -13.65 5.70 16.91
C GLU A 135 -13.18 7.16 17.07
N MET A 136 -11.91 7.47 16.76
CA MET A 136 -11.37 8.84 16.79
C MET A 136 -12.19 9.81 15.93
N LEU A 137 -12.74 9.35 14.79
CA LEU A 137 -13.51 10.19 13.87
C LEU A 137 -14.84 10.65 14.47
N HIS A 138 -15.39 9.84 15.38
CA HIS A 138 -16.71 10.05 16.00
C HIS A 138 -16.60 10.64 17.42
N ALA A 139 -15.39 10.75 17.97
CA ALA A 139 -15.13 11.30 19.29
C ALA A 139 -15.45 12.81 19.35
N THR A 140 -16.34 13.19 20.26
CA THR A 140 -16.81 14.57 20.47
C THR A 140 -16.21 15.25 21.70
N ALA A 141 -15.70 14.45 22.65
CA ALA A 141 -15.04 14.97 23.85
C ALA A 141 -13.66 15.55 23.49
N PRO A 142 -13.29 16.72 24.04
CA PRO A 142 -11.92 17.20 23.98
C PRO A 142 -10.94 16.25 24.66
N VAL A 143 -9.69 16.25 24.21
CA VAL A 143 -8.60 15.60 24.94
C VAL A 143 -8.35 16.32 26.27
N PRO A 144 -7.86 15.63 27.31
CA PRO A 144 -7.47 16.28 28.56
C PRO A 144 -6.41 17.37 28.33
N ASP A 145 -6.51 18.51 29.02
CA ASP A 145 -5.53 19.61 28.89
C ASP A 145 -4.10 19.17 29.22
N ALA A 146 -3.93 18.18 30.11
CA ALA A 146 -2.65 17.59 30.46
C ALA A 146 -2.00 16.86 29.27
N ALA A 147 -2.78 16.21 28.41
CA ALA A 147 -2.31 15.46 27.24
C ALA A 147 -1.69 16.36 26.16
N VAL A 148 -1.90 17.68 26.26
CA VAL A 148 -1.38 18.68 25.33
C VAL A 148 -0.78 19.87 26.06
N ALA A 149 -0.28 19.68 27.29
CA ALA A 149 0.17 20.77 28.15
C ALA A 149 1.29 21.61 27.50
N VAL A 150 2.21 20.95 26.79
CA VAL A 150 3.33 21.56 26.05
C VAL A 150 2.88 22.20 24.73
N ASN A 151 1.70 21.80 24.22
CA ASN A 151 1.10 22.31 22.98
C ASN A 151 -0.24 23.00 23.28
N PRO A 152 -0.26 24.15 23.99
CA PRO A 152 -1.48 24.78 24.50
C PRO A 152 -2.47 25.20 23.40
N GLN A 153 -2.01 25.39 22.16
CA GLN A 153 -2.85 25.63 20.99
C GLN A 153 -3.80 24.46 20.66
N LEU A 154 -3.59 23.28 21.26
CA LEU A 154 -4.42 22.09 21.08
C LEU A 154 -5.50 21.92 22.16
N ARG A 155 -5.51 22.73 23.22
CA ARG A 155 -6.51 22.63 24.30
C ARG A 155 -7.92 22.80 23.75
N GLY A 156 -8.87 22.03 24.29
CA GLY A 156 -10.26 22.03 23.86
C GLY A 156 -10.52 21.38 22.49
N LYS A 157 -9.51 20.79 21.83
CA LYS A 157 -9.69 20.03 20.59
C LYS A 157 -10.07 18.58 20.90
N THR A 158 -10.92 18.00 20.06
CA THR A 158 -11.17 16.55 20.02
C THR A 158 -9.94 15.82 19.46
N PRO A 159 -9.80 14.50 19.66
CA PRO A 159 -8.74 13.70 19.06
C PRO A 159 -8.55 13.94 17.55
N LEU A 160 -9.61 13.90 16.75
CA LEU A 160 -9.54 14.19 15.30
C LEU A 160 -9.02 15.61 15.00
N ARG A 161 -9.38 16.62 15.81
CA ARG A 161 -8.89 17.99 15.63
C ARG A 161 -7.42 18.16 16.05
N VAL A 162 -6.94 17.35 17.00
CA VAL A 162 -5.50 17.26 17.30
C VAL A 162 -4.77 16.59 16.14
N PHE A 163 -5.31 15.49 15.63
CA PHE A 163 -4.79 14.79 14.46
C PHE A 163 -4.69 15.71 13.23
N ASP A 164 -5.69 16.57 12.98
CA ASP A 164 -5.62 17.60 11.93
C ASP A 164 -4.41 18.52 12.07
N ALA A 165 -4.17 19.02 13.29
CA ALA A 165 -3.07 19.94 13.56
C ALA A 165 -1.71 19.26 13.38
N VAL A 166 -1.62 17.96 13.71
CA VAL A 166 -0.42 17.15 13.46
C VAL A 166 -0.21 16.93 11.97
N VAL A 167 -1.24 16.58 11.20
CA VAL A 167 -1.16 16.45 9.73
C VAL A 167 -0.72 17.77 9.09
N GLU A 168 -1.32 18.89 9.50
CA GLU A 168 -0.95 20.22 9.01
C GLU A 168 0.52 20.54 9.32
N ALA A 169 0.97 20.31 10.56
CA ALA A 169 2.34 20.55 10.95
C ALA A 169 3.34 19.67 10.17
N LEU A 170 3.08 18.35 10.07
CA LEU A 170 3.92 17.42 9.32
C LEU A 170 4.10 17.85 7.86
N THR A 171 2.98 18.16 7.21
CA THR A 171 2.99 18.56 5.80
C THR A 171 3.61 19.93 5.57
N ALA A 172 3.37 20.91 6.46
CA ALA A 172 4.08 22.19 6.45
C ALA A 172 5.59 22.02 6.72
N GLY A 173 5.97 21.03 7.52
CA GLY A 173 7.34 20.61 7.78
C GLY A 173 8.00 19.83 6.63
N GLY A 174 7.30 19.61 5.51
CA GLY A 174 7.81 18.97 4.30
C GLY A 174 7.64 17.45 4.24
N PHE A 175 7.06 16.82 5.27
CA PHE A 175 6.83 15.37 5.26
C PHE A 175 5.69 14.97 4.33
N ALA A 176 5.84 13.84 3.66
CA ALA A 176 4.71 13.12 3.09
C ALA A 176 3.97 12.33 4.19
N VAL A 177 2.66 12.47 4.29
CA VAL A 177 1.85 11.80 5.32
C VAL A 177 1.02 10.69 4.67
N ILE A 178 1.13 9.49 5.22
CA ILE A 178 0.30 8.34 4.88
C ILE A 178 -0.63 8.08 6.05
N LEU A 179 -1.94 8.21 5.83
CA LEU A 179 -2.94 7.92 6.84
C LEU A 179 -3.11 6.41 6.95
N ASN A 180 -3.16 5.86 8.16
CA ASN A 180 -3.34 4.43 8.36
C ASN A 180 -4.53 4.17 9.29
N ASN A 181 -5.57 3.50 8.80
CA ASN A 181 -6.64 3.04 9.69
C ASN A 181 -6.16 1.80 10.42
N HIS A 182 -5.78 1.99 11.67
CA HIS A 182 -5.05 0.98 12.42
C HIS A 182 -5.96 0.13 13.31
N THR A 183 -7.06 0.71 13.80
CA THR A 183 -8.02 0.04 14.67
C THR A 183 -9.44 0.53 14.42
N ASN A 184 -10.45 -0.29 14.72
CA ASN A 184 -11.84 0.18 14.78
C ASN A 184 -12.09 1.00 16.06
N THR A 185 -11.56 0.54 17.18
CA THR A 185 -11.70 1.13 18.52
C THR A 185 -10.35 1.61 19.04
N THR A 186 -10.35 2.65 19.89
CA THR A 186 -9.14 3.37 20.32
C THR A 186 -8.39 2.61 21.42
N ARG A 187 -7.63 1.58 21.03
CA ARG A 187 -6.92 0.66 21.93
C ARG A 187 -5.67 0.08 21.28
N TRP A 188 -4.80 -0.51 22.09
CA TRP A 188 -3.63 -1.26 21.65
C TRP A 188 -4.02 -2.57 20.94
N CYS A 189 -3.22 -2.96 19.94
CA CYS A 189 -3.38 -4.15 19.10
C CYS A 189 -2.09 -5.01 19.16
N CYS A 190 -1.88 -6.13 18.47
CA CYS A 190 -2.65 -6.73 17.38
C CYS A 190 -2.86 -8.25 17.63
N GLY A 191 -3.52 -8.57 18.75
CA GLY A 191 -3.90 -9.93 19.13
C GLY A 191 -5.41 -10.17 18.92
N LEU A 192 -6.03 -10.85 19.90
CA LEU A 192 -7.48 -10.94 20.03
C LEU A 192 -8.01 -9.65 20.69
N ASP A 193 -8.26 -8.76 19.78
CA ASP A 193 -8.57 -7.36 19.82
C ASP A 193 -9.99 -6.92 20.19
N GLY A 194 -10.48 -6.03 19.36
CA GLY A 194 -11.67 -6.34 18.59
C GLY A 194 -11.47 -5.64 17.25
N ASN A 195 -10.24 -5.63 16.75
CA ASN A 195 -9.81 -4.89 15.58
C ASN A 195 -9.08 -5.81 14.60
N GLU A 196 -9.36 -7.11 14.67
CA GLU A 196 -8.75 -8.14 13.82
C GLU A 196 -9.03 -7.87 12.34
N ARG A 197 -10.19 -7.32 12.02
CA ARG A 197 -10.63 -6.99 10.66
C ARG A 197 -11.27 -5.60 10.64
N TRP A 198 -11.32 -5.00 9.46
CA TRP A 198 -11.95 -3.69 9.23
C TRP A 198 -13.43 -3.63 9.66
N ASN A 199 -14.08 -4.79 9.74
CA ASN A 199 -15.47 -4.99 10.12
C ASN A 199 -15.66 -5.75 11.46
N SER A 200 -14.64 -5.81 12.33
CA SER A 200 -14.78 -6.48 13.65
C SER A 200 -15.77 -5.77 14.59
N ARG A 201 -15.84 -4.43 14.54
CA ARG A 201 -16.71 -3.61 15.41
C ARG A 201 -17.66 -2.69 14.65
N GLN A 202 -17.71 -2.83 13.34
CA GLN A 202 -18.51 -2.00 12.45
C GLN A 202 -18.82 -2.77 11.16
N SER A 203 -19.70 -2.25 10.30
CA SER A 203 -19.91 -2.83 8.98
C SER A 203 -18.78 -2.45 8.01
N THR A 204 -18.53 -3.27 6.99
CA THR A 204 -17.62 -2.92 5.87
C THR A 204 -18.01 -1.59 5.22
N ARG A 205 -19.32 -1.32 5.12
CA ARG A 205 -19.82 -0.05 4.57
C ARG A 205 -19.42 1.14 5.43
N GLN A 206 -19.61 1.06 6.75
CA GLN A 206 -19.22 2.13 7.67
C GLN A 206 -17.72 2.40 7.59
N TRP A 207 -16.90 1.35 7.58
CA TRP A 207 -15.45 1.47 7.42
C TRP A 207 -15.06 2.19 6.12
N ALA A 208 -15.68 1.82 4.99
CA ALA A 208 -15.43 2.48 3.71
C ALA A 208 -15.93 3.94 3.69
N ASP A 209 -17.05 4.24 4.37
CA ASP A 209 -17.58 5.60 4.52
C ASP A 209 -16.64 6.49 5.35
N ASP A 210 -16.07 5.94 6.44
CA ASP A 210 -15.05 6.61 7.27
C ASP A 210 -13.79 6.93 6.45
N TRP A 211 -13.38 6.01 5.56
CA TRP A 211 -12.26 6.26 4.64
C TRP A 211 -12.54 7.38 3.64
N VAL A 212 -13.72 7.38 3.03
CA VAL A 212 -14.17 8.46 2.14
C VAL A 212 -14.20 9.80 2.91
N PHE A 213 -14.63 9.80 4.17
CA PHE A 213 -14.58 10.97 5.04
C PHE A 213 -13.14 11.48 5.24
N MET A 214 -12.21 10.62 5.67
CA MET A 214 -10.82 11.00 5.90
C MET A 214 -10.13 11.50 4.62
N ALA A 215 -10.33 10.80 3.50
CA ALA A 215 -9.78 11.21 2.21
C ALA A 215 -10.33 12.58 1.75
N ARG A 216 -11.64 12.85 1.94
CA ARG A 216 -12.24 14.16 1.65
C ARG A 216 -11.71 15.25 2.58
N ARG A 217 -11.52 14.93 3.86
CA ARG A 217 -11.04 15.85 4.89
C ARG A 217 -9.69 16.44 4.51
N TYR A 218 -8.77 15.60 4.05
CA TYR A 218 -7.40 16.03 3.71
C TYR A 218 -7.15 16.27 2.22
N ARG A 219 -8.18 16.22 1.36
CA ARG A 219 -8.02 16.26 -0.10
C ARG A 219 -7.27 17.47 -0.65
N HIS A 220 -7.27 18.59 0.06
CA HIS A 220 -6.60 19.83 -0.37
C HIS A 220 -5.15 19.93 0.10
N ASN A 221 -4.72 19.04 0.99
CA ASN A 221 -3.33 18.93 1.41
C ASN A 221 -2.60 17.94 0.49
N SER A 222 -1.80 18.47 -0.44
CA SER A 222 -1.10 17.65 -1.45
C SER A 222 -0.01 16.74 -0.88
N ARG A 223 0.46 17.01 0.35
CA ARG A 223 1.45 16.19 1.06
C ARG A 223 0.81 15.11 1.94
N VAL A 224 -0.52 15.03 2.02
CA VAL A 224 -1.20 13.78 2.39
C VAL A 224 -1.25 12.91 1.14
N VAL A 225 -0.36 11.93 1.08
CA VAL A 225 -0.02 11.23 -0.16
C VAL A 225 -0.66 9.85 -0.27
N GLY A 226 -1.11 9.24 0.83
CA GLY A 226 -1.62 7.87 0.78
C GLY A 226 -2.62 7.52 1.88
N ALA A 227 -3.38 6.46 1.61
CA ALA A 227 -4.29 5.80 2.53
C ALA A 227 -3.90 4.32 2.65
N ASP A 228 -3.47 3.92 3.83
CA ASP A 228 -3.16 2.55 4.22
C ASP A 228 -4.34 1.93 4.94
N LEU A 229 -5.03 1.06 4.20
CA LEU A 229 -6.47 0.84 4.35
C LEU A 229 -6.86 0.14 5.65
N TYR A 230 -6.14 -0.87 6.09
CA TYR A 230 -6.39 -1.50 7.38
C TYR A 230 -5.18 -2.28 7.88
N ASN A 231 -4.82 -2.05 9.13
CA ASN A 231 -3.65 -2.65 9.77
C ASN A 231 -3.87 -4.12 10.15
N GLU A 232 -2.95 -4.98 9.72
CA GLU A 232 -2.77 -6.35 10.18
C GLU A 232 -4.05 -7.19 10.22
N VAL A 233 -4.75 -7.25 9.08
CA VAL A 233 -5.95 -8.09 8.90
C VAL A 233 -5.64 -9.53 9.34
N ARG A 234 -6.35 -10.00 10.36
CA ARG A 234 -6.08 -11.28 11.01
C ARG A 234 -7.37 -11.95 11.47
N ARG A 235 -7.20 -13.20 11.84
CA ARG A 235 -8.19 -14.05 12.47
C ARG A 235 -8.73 -13.47 13.79
N ASP A 236 -10.01 -13.66 14.05
CA ASP A 236 -10.60 -13.57 15.40
C ASP A 236 -10.81 -14.96 16.04
N VAL A 237 -11.48 -15.05 17.19
CA VAL A 237 -11.68 -16.34 17.87
C VAL A 237 -12.38 -17.39 17.00
N LEU A 238 -13.30 -16.96 16.14
CA LEU A 238 -14.21 -17.83 15.40
C LEU A 238 -13.78 -18.02 13.94
N ASP A 239 -13.39 -16.94 13.27
CA ASP A 239 -13.29 -16.91 11.80
C ASP A 239 -11.98 -16.29 11.28
N ASP A 240 -11.57 -16.76 10.10
CA ASP A 240 -10.41 -16.29 9.36
C ASP A 240 -10.78 -15.21 8.34
N PRO A 241 -9.94 -14.19 8.12
CA PRO A 241 -10.00 -13.39 6.90
C PRO A 241 -9.60 -14.25 5.69
N ASN A 242 -10.09 -13.88 4.51
CA ASN A 242 -9.73 -14.55 3.26
C ASN A 242 -9.44 -13.55 2.14
N TRP A 243 -9.08 -14.09 0.97
CA TRP A 243 -8.74 -13.34 -0.22
C TRP A 243 -9.46 -13.92 -1.44
N GLY A 244 -10.51 -13.24 -1.90
CA GLY A 244 -11.24 -13.59 -3.12
C GLY A 244 -12.40 -14.59 -2.96
N LEU A 245 -12.92 -14.85 -1.75
CA LEU A 245 -14.10 -15.71 -1.57
C LEU A 245 -15.44 -14.99 -1.74
N GLY A 246 -15.45 -13.66 -1.79
CA GLY A 246 -16.64 -12.84 -2.06
C GLY A 246 -17.62 -12.71 -0.89
N ASP A 247 -17.20 -13.03 0.33
CA ASP A 247 -18.02 -12.97 1.54
C ASP A 247 -17.61 -11.81 2.46
N GLY A 248 -18.15 -11.78 3.69
CA GLY A 248 -17.84 -10.74 4.69
C GLY A 248 -16.43 -10.81 5.28
N HIS A 249 -15.64 -11.82 4.93
CA HIS A 249 -14.26 -12.03 5.39
C HIS A 249 -13.23 -11.72 4.30
N ASP A 250 -13.68 -11.39 3.08
CA ASP A 250 -12.83 -11.17 1.92
C ASP A 250 -12.16 -9.79 1.96
N TRP A 251 -10.88 -9.78 2.36
CA TRP A 251 -10.08 -8.56 2.45
C TRP A 251 -9.81 -7.95 1.08
N GLN A 252 -9.53 -8.78 0.07
CA GLN A 252 -9.32 -8.32 -1.30
C GLN A 252 -10.52 -7.54 -1.81
N ALA A 253 -11.71 -8.10 -1.58
CA ALA A 253 -12.96 -7.48 -1.95
C ALA A 253 -13.20 -6.14 -1.20
N ALA A 254 -12.98 -6.10 0.11
CA ALA A 254 -13.20 -4.89 0.90
C ALA A 254 -12.20 -3.77 0.55
N ALA A 255 -10.91 -4.11 0.43
CA ALA A 255 -9.84 -3.17 0.09
C ALA A 255 -10.04 -2.58 -1.31
N GLN A 256 -10.40 -3.40 -2.31
CA GLN A 256 -10.72 -2.92 -3.66
C GLN A 256 -11.87 -1.90 -3.65
N GLU A 257 -12.94 -2.20 -2.91
CA GLU A 257 -14.11 -1.33 -2.85
C GLU A 257 -13.79 0.01 -2.18
N ALA A 258 -13.12 0.01 -1.03
CA ALA A 258 -12.71 1.24 -0.36
C ALA A 258 -11.74 2.07 -1.22
N ALA A 259 -10.75 1.44 -1.85
CA ALA A 259 -9.80 2.10 -2.75
C ALA A 259 -10.51 2.80 -3.91
N ASP A 260 -11.41 2.10 -4.60
CA ASP A 260 -12.17 2.66 -5.72
C ASP A 260 -13.09 3.80 -5.28
N ARG A 261 -13.72 3.67 -4.11
CA ARG A 261 -14.55 4.73 -3.53
C ARG A 261 -13.73 5.97 -3.16
N ILE A 262 -12.55 5.80 -2.56
CA ILE A 262 -11.65 6.93 -2.27
C ILE A 262 -11.29 7.66 -3.58
N LEU A 263 -10.90 6.92 -4.62
CA LEU A 263 -10.49 7.51 -5.90
C LEU A 263 -11.62 8.21 -6.65
N THR A 264 -12.84 7.70 -6.56
CA THR A 264 -14.00 8.24 -7.30
C THR A 264 -14.83 9.27 -6.53
N GLU A 265 -14.89 9.17 -5.21
CA GLU A 265 -15.79 9.98 -4.39
C GLU A 265 -15.07 11.06 -3.56
N ALA A 266 -13.75 10.94 -3.37
CA ALA A 266 -13.01 11.73 -2.38
C ALA A 266 -11.74 12.42 -2.90
N ASN A 267 -10.70 11.64 -3.20
CA ASN A 267 -9.39 12.16 -3.57
C ASN A 267 -8.68 11.23 -4.58
N PRO A 268 -8.72 11.55 -5.88
CA PRO A 268 -8.09 10.73 -6.93
C PRO A 268 -6.56 10.80 -6.91
N ARG A 269 -5.96 11.61 -6.02
CA ARG A 269 -4.51 11.83 -5.98
C ARG A 269 -3.78 10.87 -5.04
N LEU A 270 -4.46 10.25 -4.08
CA LEU A 270 -3.84 9.39 -3.07
C LEU A 270 -3.27 8.12 -3.68
N LEU A 271 -2.14 7.66 -3.14
CA LEU A 271 -1.73 6.27 -3.19
C LEU A 271 -2.65 5.43 -2.31
N LEU A 272 -3.01 4.23 -2.76
CA LEU A 272 -3.81 3.28 -2.02
C LEU A 272 -2.89 2.14 -1.61
N VAL A 273 -2.59 2.09 -0.32
CA VAL A 273 -1.72 1.10 0.29
C VAL A 273 -2.60 -0.05 0.79
N ILE A 274 -2.33 -1.25 0.29
CA ILE A 274 -3.08 -2.46 0.64
C ILE A 274 -2.13 -3.45 1.32
N GLU A 275 -2.35 -3.66 2.60
CA GLU A 275 -1.67 -4.71 3.37
C GLU A 275 -2.12 -6.12 2.98
N GLY A 276 -1.32 -7.11 3.36
CA GLY A 276 -1.66 -8.52 3.25
C GLY A 276 -2.56 -9.04 4.38
N ILE A 277 -2.77 -10.36 4.41
CA ILE A 277 -3.38 -11.03 5.57
C ILE A 277 -2.28 -11.41 6.56
N ASN A 278 -2.34 -10.86 7.76
CA ASN A 278 -1.35 -11.04 8.81
C ASN A 278 -1.40 -12.44 9.46
N TRP A 279 -2.58 -13.01 9.67
CA TRP A 279 -2.69 -14.34 10.27
C TRP A 279 -4.00 -15.05 9.94
N THR A 280 -3.91 -16.37 9.74
CA THR A 280 -5.02 -17.30 9.55
C THR A 280 -4.77 -18.60 10.32
N GLY A 281 -5.83 -19.30 10.70
CA GLY A 281 -5.77 -20.60 11.37
C GLY A 281 -5.49 -20.51 12.87
N VAL A 282 -5.55 -21.66 13.54
CA VAL A 282 -5.37 -21.76 15.00
C VAL A 282 -3.87 -21.98 15.27
N PRO A 283 -3.17 -21.11 16.02
CA PRO A 283 -1.73 -21.26 16.28
C PRO A 283 -1.45 -22.40 17.27
N VAL A 284 -1.64 -23.64 16.83
CA VAL A 284 -1.43 -24.87 17.60
C VAL A 284 -0.77 -25.90 16.69
N ASP A 285 0.32 -26.51 17.17
CA ASP A 285 1.04 -27.54 16.43
C ASP A 285 0.10 -28.63 15.89
N GLY A 286 0.26 -28.93 14.59
CA GLY A 286 -0.53 -29.95 13.89
C GLY A 286 -1.89 -29.47 13.35
N LEU A 287 -2.31 -28.23 13.63
CA LEU A 287 -3.45 -27.61 12.96
C LEU A 287 -2.99 -26.73 11.78
N PRO A 288 -3.86 -26.44 10.79
CA PRO A 288 -3.53 -25.47 9.75
C PRO A 288 -3.50 -24.04 10.31
N HIS A 289 -2.36 -23.37 10.13
CA HIS A 289 -2.17 -21.96 10.46
C HIS A 289 -1.04 -21.33 9.65
N GLY A 290 -1.05 -20.01 9.56
CA GLY A 290 0.06 -19.27 8.98
C GLY A 290 -0.26 -17.82 8.67
N ARG A 291 0.75 -17.17 8.09
CA ARG A 291 0.79 -15.76 7.72
C ARG A 291 0.87 -15.66 6.18
N PRO A 292 -0.28 -15.52 5.49
CA PRO A 292 -0.29 -15.42 4.03
C PRO A 292 0.44 -14.18 3.51
N THR A 293 0.44 -13.09 4.28
CA THR A 293 0.96 -11.77 3.85
C THR A 293 0.39 -11.40 2.48
N LEU A 294 1.23 -11.21 1.46
CA LEU A 294 0.82 -10.88 0.10
C LEU A 294 0.85 -12.10 -0.82
N ALA A 295 1.09 -13.32 -0.34
CA ALA A 295 1.13 -14.51 -1.21
C ALA A 295 -0.13 -14.67 -2.11
N PRO A 296 -1.37 -14.37 -1.66
CA PRO A 296 -2.55 -14.45 -2.51
C PRO A 296 -2.56 -13.47 -3.71
N VAL A 297 -1.79 -12.38 -3.66
CA VAL A 297 -1.69 -11.40 -4.75
C VAL A 297 -1.13 -12.03 -6.03
N ARG A 298 -0.37 -13.13 -5.94
CA ARG A 298 0.16 -13.90 -7.09
C ARG A 298 -0.94 -14.37 -8.03
N THR A 299 -2.14 -14.63 -7.52
CA THR A 299 -3.26 -15.20 -8.29
C THR A 299 -4.44 -14.25 -8.40
N LEU A 300 -4.57 -13.30 -7.48
CA LEU A 300 -5.60 -12.27 -7.50
C LEU A 300 -5.05 -10.94 -6.99
N SER A 301 -4.57 -10.11 -7.92
CA SER A 301 -4.14 -8.74 -7.63
C SER A 301 -5.30 -7.75 -7.69
N HIS A 302 -5.11 -6.59 -7.07
CA HIS A 302 -5.96 -5.43 -7.22
C HIS A 302 -5.70 -4.74 -8.56
N THR A 303 -6.78 -4.23 -9.14
CA THR A 303 -6.73 -3.32 -10.28
C THR A 303 -7.63 -2.16 -9.91
N LEU A 304 -7.04 -1.00 -9.65
CA LEU A 304 -7.80 0.17 -9.22
C LEU A 304 -8.43 0.88 -10.43
N VAL A 305 -9.53 1.59 -10.18
CA VAL A 305 -10.22 2.39 -11.21
C VAL A 305 -9.34 3.51 -11.80
N THR A 306 -8.24 3.86 -11.12
CA THR A 306 -7.20 4.76 -11.61
C THR A 306 -5.85 4.08 -11.46
N SER A 307 -5.20 3.77 -12.59
CA SER A 307 -3.86 3.16 -12.63
C SER A 307 -2.80 4.08 -12.00
N GLY A 308 -1.67 3.51 -11.59
CA GLY A 308 -0.55 4.26 -11.03
C GLY A 308 -0.75 4.75 -9.59
N LYS A 309 -1.69 4.14 -8.84
CA LYS A 309 -2.01 4.50 -7.45
C LYS A 309 -1.81 3.38 -6.43
N LEU A 310 -1.69 2.13 -6.86
CA LEU A 310 -1.57 0.97 -5.98
C LEU A 310 -0.16 0.83 -5.40
N VAL A 311 -0.08 0.59 -4.10
CA VAL A 311 1.12 0.16 -3.36
C VAL A 311 0.71 -1.04 -2.50
N TYR A 312 1.51 -2.11 -2.49
CA TYR A 312 1.31 -3.20 -1.55
C TYR A 312 2.17 -3.00 -0.31
N SER A 313 1.69 -3.51 0.83
CA SER A 313 2.41 -3.39 2.09
C SER A 313 2.49 -4.70 2.87
N ALA A 314 3.57 -4.88 3.63
CA ALA A 314 3.80 -6.05 4.45
C ALA A 314 4.56 -5.70 5.75
N HIS A 315 4.32 -6.47 6.80
CA HIS A 315 4.96 -6.32 8.11
C HIS A 315 5.85 -7.52 8.41
N PHE A 316 7.03 -7.27 8.98
CA PHE A 316 7.95 -8.34 9.38
C PHE A 316 8.59 -8.03 10.73
N TYR A 317 8.43 -8.96 11.67
CA TYR A 317 9.00 -8.91 13.00
C TYR A 317 9.75 -10.19 13.35
N GLY A 318 10.95 -10.09 13.92
CA GLY A 318 11.81 -11.25 14.17
C GLY A 318 11.17 -12.35 14.99
N TYR A 319 10.30 -11.99 15.95
CA TYR A 319 9.60 -12.94 16.81
C TYR A 319 8.44 -13.67 16.12
N THR A 320 7.96 -13.18 14.98
CA THR A 320 6.93 -13.85 14.16
C THR A 320 7.56 -14.78 13.13
N GLY A 321 6.78 -15.56 12.39
CA GLY A 321 7.25 -16.36 11.26
C GLY A 321 6.13 -16.67 10.26
N PRO A 322 6.42 -17.40 9.18
CA PRO A 322 5.41 -17.82 8.20
C PRO A 322 4.30 -18.67 8.81
N HIS A 323 4.66 -19.50 9.80
CA HIS A 323 3.76 -20.34 10.57
C HIS A 323 3.89 -20.12 12.08
N HIS A 324 4.62 -19.09 12.52
CA HIS A 324 4.74 -18.73 13.93
C HIS A 324 4.01 -17.39 14.20
N SER A 325 3.03 -17.40 15.11
CA SER A 325 2.17 -16.24 15.39
C SER A 325 2.94 -15.07 16.01
N GLY A 326 4.02 -15.37 16.73
CA GLY A 326 4.76 -14.44 17.57
C GLY A 326 4.50 -14.62 19.06
N ALA A 327 3.58 -15.50 19.43
CA ALA A 327 3.30 -15.82 20.83
C ALA A 327 4.52 -16.47 21.52
N THR A 328 4.64 -16.21 22.82
CA THR A 328 5.52 -16.95 23.73
C THR A 328 4.66 -17.51 24.85
N GLY A 329 4.82 -18.80 25.18
CA GLY A 329 3.97 -19.51 26.13
C GLY A 329 2.68 -20.05 25.51
N VAL A 330 1.52 -19.63 26.02
CA VAL A 330 0.23 -20.15 25.54
C VAL A 330 -0.02 -19.70 24.10
N GLY A 331 -0.15 -20.65 23.17
CA GLY A 331 -0.32 -20.39 21.73
C GLY A 331 0.99 -20.24 20.96
N GLU A 332 2.13 -20.52 21.59
CA GLU A 332 3.42 -20.69 20.91
C GLU A 332 3.44 -22.03 20.16
N THR A 333 3.90 -22.02 18.90
CA THR A 333 4.05 -23.21 18.05
C THR A 333 5.53 -23.56 17.92
N SER A 334 5.84 -24.78 17.47
CA SER A 334 7.22 -25.21 17.19
C SER A 334 7.75 -24.75 15.84
N ASP A 335 6.95 -23.97 15.09
CA ASP A 335 7.34 -23.40 13.80
C ASP A 335 8.49 -22.37 13.95
N PRO A 336 9.41 -22.29 12.99
CA PRO A 336 10.50 -21.32 13.05
C PRO A 336 9.97 -19.88 12.95
N ARG A 337 10.53 -19.00 13.76
CA ARG A 337 10.37 -17.55 13.63
C ARG A 337 11.32 -17.04 12.54
N TYR A 338 11.06 -15.84 12.00
CA TYR A 338 11.96 -15.19 11.06
C TYR A 338 13.36 -15.00 11.63
N GLN A 339 13.48 -14.77 12.94
CA GLN A 339 14.79 -14.66 13.60
C GLN A 339 15.56 -15.97 13.73
N ASP A 340 14.89 -17.11 13.55
CA ASP A 340 15.51 -18.44 13.61
C ASP A 340 16.02 -18.89 12.25
N LEU A 341 15.62 -18.20 11.18
CA LEU A 341 16.02 -18.51 9.81
C LEU A 341 17.45 -18.04 9.53
N THR A 342 18.18 -18.81 8.73
CA THR A 342 19.42 -18.31 8.12
C THR A 342 19.12 -17.12 7.20
N ARG A 343 20.14 -16.33 6.87
CA ARG A 343 19.97 -15.15 5.99
C ARG A 343 19.32 -15.50 4.64
N ASP A 344 19.71 -16.62 4.04
CA ASP A 344 19.20 -17.04 2.73
C ASP A 344 17.76 -17.56 2.84
N GLN A 345 17.45 -18.32 3.89
CA GLN A 345 16.08 -18.76 4.18
C GLN A 345 15.17 -17.56 4.44
N LEU A 346 15.63 -16.58 5.22
CA LEU A 346 14.89 -15.35 5.46
C LEU A 346 14.59 -14.62 4.16
N ARG A 347 15.61 -14.38 3.30
CA ARG A 347 15.40 -13.72 2.00
C ARG A 347 14.40 -14.46 1.11
N ALA A 348 14.50 -15.79 1.02
CA ALA A 348 13.56 -16.59 0.22
C ALA A 348 12.12 -16.46 0.72
N VAL A 349 11.93 -16.56 2.04
CA VAL A 349 10.60 -16.43 2.65
C VAL A 349 10.03 -15.02 2.49
N LEU A 350 10.85 -13.98 2.69
CA LEU A 350 10.45 -12.59 2.45
C LEU A 350 10.04 -12.37 0.98
N HIS A 351 10.80 -12.94 0.05
CA HIS A 351 10.44 -12.94 -1.37
C HIS A 351 9.09 -13.55 -1.63
N ASP A 352 8.84 -14.76 -1.14
CA ASP A 352 7.62 -15.50 -1.42
C ASP A 352 6.38 -14.89 -0.76
N GLN A 353 6.54 -14.29 0.42
CA GLN A 353 5.45 -13.65 1.14
C GLN A 353 5.14 -12.22 0.69
N ALA A 354 6.12 -11.48 0.15
CA ALA A 354 5.93 -10.07 -0.20
C ALA A 354 6.81 -9.54 -1.35
N PHE A 355 8.14 -9.75 -1.32
CA PHE A 355 9.05 -8.96 -2.20
C PHE A 355 8.87 -9.24 -3.69
N TYR A 356 8.34 -10.41 -4.03
CA TYR A 356 8.02 -10.75 -5.42
C TYR A 356 7.14 -9.71 -6.13
N VAL A 357 6.26 -8.99 -5.42
CA VAL A 357 5.37 -7.98 -6.04
C VAL A 357 6.16 -6.80 -6.64
N SER A 358 7.37 -6.56 -6.14
CA SER A 358 8.24 -5.46 -6.59
C SER A 358 9.47 -5.95 -7.36
N GLU A 359 9.92 -7.18 -7.12
CA GLU A 359 11.08 -7.77 -7.77
C GLU A 359 10.73 -8.43 -9.11
N GLU A 360 9.55 -9.06 -9.21
CA GLU A 360 9.06 -9.63 -10.46
C GLU A 360 8.37 -8.54 -11.30
N SER A 361 8.93 -8.24 -12.46
CA SER A 361 8.43 -7.20 -13.35
C SER A 361 7.50 -7.74 -14.44
N GLY A 362 6.62 -6.87 -14.94
CA GLY A 362 5.73 -7.19 -16.05
C GLY A 362 4.64 -8.22 -15.68
N GLN A 363 4.29 -8.34 -14.40
CA GLN A 363 3.24 -9.24 -13.91
C GLN A 363 1.98 -8.42 -13.58
N HIS A 364 0.80 -9.04 -13.57
CA HIS A 364 -0.46 -8.37 -13.21
C HIS A 364 -0.50 -7.83 -11.76
N PHE A 365 0.45 -8.25 -10.93
CA PHE A 365 0.62 -7.82 -9.55
C PHE A 365 1.79 -6.86 -9.33
N THR A 366 2.58 -6.54 -10.38
CA THR A 366 3.78 -5.72 -10.21
C THR A 366 3.39 -4.32 -9.69
N ALA A 367 3.83 -3.99 -8.49
CA ALA A 367 3.59 -2.70 -7.83
C ALA A 367 4.74 -2.37 -6.88
N PRO A 368 4.84 -1.12 -6.37
CA PRO A 368 5.75 -0.84 -5.27
C PRO A 368 5.39 -1.64 -4.03
N LEU A 369 6.41 -2.11 -3.31
CA LEU A 369 6.29 -2.72 -1.99
C LEU A 369 6.79 -1.75 -0.94
N TRP A 370 5.96 -1.52 0.08
CA TRP A 370 6.33 -0.80 1.29
C TRP A 370 6.40 -1.78 2.46
N ILE A 371 7.51 -1.84 3.18
CA ILE A 371 7.55 -2.55 4.47
C ILE A 371 7.10 -1.57 5.54
N SER A 372 5.78 -1.48 5.77
CA SER A 372 5.16 -0.45 6.62
C SER A 372 5.35 -0.66 8.12
N GLU A 373 5.78 -1.85 8.54
CA GLU A 373 6.19 -2.10 9.93
C GLU A 373 7.30 -3.14 10.02
N PHE A 374 8.32 -2.77 10.78
CA PHE A 374 9.38 -3.62 11.30
C PHE A 374 10.02 -2.89 12.47
N GLY A 375 10.60 -3.60 13.42
CA GLY A 375 11.20 -2.98 14.59
C GLY A 375 11.89 -3.99 15.50
N VAL A 376 12.64 -3.47 16.46
CA VAL A 376 13.28 -4.23 17.54
C VAL A 376 13.62 -3.28 18.69
N GLY A 377 13.50 -3.74 19.94
CA GLY A 377 13.80 -2.94 21.13
C GLY A 377 15.26 -2.47 21.21
N SER A 378 15.50 -1.25 21.68
CA SER A 378 16.84 -0.71 21.98
C SER A 378 17.57 -1.53 23.05
N GLU A 379 16.83 -2.20 23.92
CA GLU A 379 17.36 -3.01 25.02
C GLU A 379 17.42 -4.52 24.68
N GLU A 380 17.03 -4.92 23.45
CA GLU A 380 17.14 -6.30 22.99
C GLU A 380 18.60 -6.78 23.09
N SER A 381 18.83 -7.97 23.63
CA SER A 381 20.17 -8.56 23.83
C SER A 381 20.34 -9.94 23.17
N GLY A 382 19.25 -10.55 22.70
CA GLY A 382 19.22 -11.82 21.99
C GLY A 382 19.93 -11.74 20.64
N GLN A 383 20.91 -12.62 20.43
CA GLN A 383 21.71 -12.64 19.21
C GLN A 383 20.86 -12.88 17.95
N ALA A 384 19.87 -13.79 18.02
CA ALA A 384 18.98 -14.10 16.90
C ALA A 384 18.16 -12.88 16.47
N ALA A 385 17.52 -12.17 17.41
CA ALA A 385 16.72 -10.97 17.13
C ALA A 385 17.59 -9.83 16.56
N ARG A 386 18.78 -9.60 17.12
CA ARG A 386 19.73 -8.59 16.61
C ARG A 386 20.23 -8.95 15.20
N ALA A 387 20.57 -10.23 14.96
CA ALA A 387 21.02 -10.70 13.66
C ALA A 387 19.90 -10.60 12.61
N TRP A 388 18.66 -10.93 12.98
CA TRP A 388 17.48 -10.75 12.13
C TRP A 388 17.29 -9.29 11.73
N PHE A 389 17.39 -8.35 12.66
CA PHE A 389 17.25 -6.93 12.35
C PHE A 389 18.31 -6.45 11.34
N GLY A 390 19.57 -6.87 11.54
CA GLY A 390 20.64 -6.64 10.57
C GLY A 390 20.34 -7.26 9.20
N ASN A 391 19.89 -8.52 9.16
CA ASN A 391 19.58 -9.22 7.91
C ASN A 391 18.40 -8.61 7.15
N LEU A 392 17.33 -8.20 7.85
CA LEU A 392 16.16 -7.55 7.25
C LEU A 392 16.55 -6.17 6.70
N THR A 393 17.18 -5.32 7.51
CA THR A 393 17.60 -3.97 7.07
C THR A 393 18.60 -4.03 5.91
N ASP A 394 19.50 -5.01 5.89
CA ASP A 394 20.37 -5.30 4.75
C ASP A 394 19.55 -5.64 3.50
N TYR A 395 18.52 -6.48 3.62
CA TYR A 395 17.70 -6.84 2.47
C TYR A 395 16.88 -5.64 1.96
N LEU A 396 16.33 -4.81 2.84
CA LEU A 396 15.65 -3.56 2.47
C LEU A 396 16.59 -2.57 1.75
N ALA A 397 17.85 -2.50 2.19
CA ALA A 397 18.90 -1.71 1.55
C ALA A 397 19.25 -2.27 0.17
N ASP A 398 19.54 -3.57 0.07
CA ASP A 398 19.96 -4.26 -1.17
C ASP A 398 18.89 -4.19 -2.26
N THR A 399 17.60 -4.19 -1.86
CA THR A 399 16.45 -4.18 -2.78
C THR A 399 15.90 -2.79 -3.06
N ASP A 400 16.47 -1.74 -2.47
CA ASP A 400 15.96 -0.37 -2.59
C ASP A 400 14.46 -0.27 -2.21
N THR A 401 14.09 -0.97 -1.15
CA THR A 401 12.70 -1.09 -0.69
C THR A 401 12.30 0.12 0.16
N ASP A 402 11.08 0.59 -0.06
CA ASP A 402 10.41 1.62 0.71
C ASP A 402 10.05 1.05 2.10
N PHE A 403 10.17 1.83 3.19
CA PHE A 403 10.00 1.27 4.55
C PHE A 403 9.40 2.25 5.57
N ALA A 404 8.85 1.72 6.66
CA ALA A 404 8.47 2.47 7.86
C ALA A 404 8.83 1.70 9.15
N TYR A 405 9.65 2.31 10.01
CA TYR A 405 10.03 1.73 11.30
C TYR A 405 8.90 1.85 12.32
N TRP A 406 8.71 0.85 13.19
CA TRP A 406 7.73 0.88 14.28
C TRP A 406 8.36 0.77 15.68
N PRO A 407 8.01 1.66 16.65
CA PRO A 407 7.39 2.98 16.49
C PRO A 407 8.41 4.12 16.46
N LEU A 408 7.96 5.32 16.08
CA LEU A 408 8.79 6.52 16.01
C LEU A 408 9.00 7.17 17.38
N VAL A 409 7.93 7.31 18.17
CA VAL A 409 7.92 8.10 19.40
C VAL A 409 7.48 7.25 20.59
N GLY A 410 8.20 7.37 21.71
CA GLY A 410 7.84 6.75 22.98
C GLY A 410 8.22 7.62 24.18
N TRP A 411 7.97 7.10 25.37
CA TRP A 411 8.31 7.70 26.65
C TRP A 411 9.61 7.07 27.17
N SER A 412 10.43 7.84 27.88
CA SER A 412 11.56 7.30 28.65
C SER A 412 11.30 7.26 30.15
N THR A 413 10.28 7.99 30.62
CA THR A 413 9.86 8.01 32.03
C THR A 413 8.35 7.96 32.21
N ASP A 414 7.91 7.40 33.33
CA ASP A 414 6.52 7.50 33.82
C ASP A 414 6.24 8.88 34.42
N GLY A 415 5.00 9.12 34.87
CA GLY A 415 4.60 10.39 35.50
C GLY A 415 5.36 10.77 36.77
N GLN A 416 6.07 9.83 37.41
CA GLN A 416 6.91 10.06 38.59
C GLN A 416 8.40 10.24 38.23
N GLY A 417 8.76 10.16 36.94
CA GLY A 417 10.14 10.30 36.47
C GLY A 417 10.97 9.02 36.56
N ARG A 418 10.35 7.85 36.81
CA ARG A 418 11.04 6.56 36.82
C ARG A 418 11.17 6.01 35.39
N PRO A 419 12.23 5.24 35.05
CA PRO A 419 12.36 4.63 33.72
C PRO A 419 11.14 3.81 33.34
N ALA A 420 10.53 4.13 32.19
CA ALA A 420 9.34 3.46 31.66
C ALA A 420 9.17 3.77 30.16
N GLY A 421 8.11 3.27 29.55
CA GLY A 421 7.79 3.52 28.15
C GLY A 421 8.38 2.49 27.19
N ASP A 422 8.02 2.63 25.92
CA ASP A 422 8.32 1.64 24.90
C ASP A 422 9.79 1.75 24.42
N ASN A 423 10.58 0.71 24.70
CA ASN A 423 11.97 0.63 24.25
C ASN A 423 12.11 0.28 22.76
N TRP A 424 11.02 -0.02 22.05
CA TRP A 424 11.02 -0.17 20.60
C TRP A 424 11.09 1.18 19.89
N ALA A 425 10.64 2.26 20.52
CA ALA A 425 10.62 3.58 19.91
C ALA A 425 12.02 4.03 19.44
N MET A 426 12.07 4.69 18.28
CA MET A 426 13.31 5.30 17.78
C MET A 426 13.74 6.48 18.65
N LEU A 427 12.77 7.30 19.07
CA LEU A 427 12.95 8.48 19.90
C LEU A 427 12.06 8.38 21.13
N ARG A 428 12.64 8.57 22.31
CA ARG A 428 11.95 8.52 23.60
C ARG A 428 12.15 9.83 24.36
N TYR A 429 11.09 10.33 24.99
CA TYR A 429 11.12 11.60 25.70
C TYR A 429 10.75 11.45 27.18
N ASP A 430 11.50 12.14 28.06
CA ASP A 430 11.18 12.21 29.49
C ASP A 430 10.09 13.27 29.75
N ASN A 431 9.62 13.39 31.00
CA ASN A 431 8.60 14.38 31.36
C ASN A 431 9.05 15.84 31.19
N ALA A 432 10.35 16.09 31.08
CA ALA A 432 10.92 17.42 30.82
C ALA A 432 11.19 17.64 29.32
N GLY A 433 10.77 16.72 28.45
CA GLY A 433 10.99 16.78 27.01
C GLY A 433 12.39 16.39 26.56
N ARG A 434 13.25 15.85 27.45
CA ARG A 434 14.61 15.43 27.05
C ARG A 434 14.53 14.16 26.22
N ARG A 435 15.13 14.21 25.04
CA ARG A 435 15.22 13.11 24.09
C ARG A 435 16.27 12.07 24.49
N SER A 436 15.99 10.83 24.16
CA SER A 436 16.90 9.68 24.16
C SER A 436 16.54 8.75 22.99
N GLY A 437 17.48 7.90 22.55
CA GLY A 437 17.22 6.90 21.50
C GLY A 437 18.33 6.86 20.46
N ILE A 438 17.94 6.54 19.23
CA ILE A 438 18.90 6.17 18.16
C ILE A 438 19.82 7.31 17.72
N LEU A 439 19.46 8.56 18.01
CA LEU A 439 20.26 9.75 17.70
C LEU A 439 21.30 10.08 18.79
N ASP A 440 21.28 9.40 19.94
CA ASP A 440 21.96 9.84 21.16
C ASP A 440 23.17 8.95 21.55
N GLY A 441 23.62 8.04 20.67
CA GLY A 441 24.98 7.47 20.69
C GLY A 441 25.17 6.05 21.24
N ASP A 442 24.25 5.54 22.06
CA ASP A 442 24.38 4.21 22.72
C ASP A 442 23.42 3.14 22.18
N ASP A 443 22.65 3.46 21.14
CA ASP A 443 21.68 2.54 20.55
C ASP A 443 22.35 1.59 19.53
N TRP A 444 22.37 0.29 19.85
CA TRP A 444 22.96 -0.73 18.98
C TRP A 444 22.30 -0.81 17.60
N ARG A 445 21.06 -0.34 17.45
CA ARG A 445 20.31 -0.31 16.18
C ARG A 445 20.88 0.73 15.20
N ALA A 446 21.62 1.73 15.70
CA ALA A 446 22.07 2.89 14.92
C ALA A 446 22.91 2.51 13.69
N ALA A 447 23.76 1.48 13.78
CA ALA A 447 24.59 1.05 12.65
C ALA A 447 23.74 0.51 11.48
N ALA A 448 22.74 -0.33 11.78
CA ALA A 448 21.82 -0.87 10.79
C ALA A 448 20.91 0.22 10.21
N TRP A 449 20.40 1.13 11.06
CA TRP A 449 19.63 2.29 10.62
C TRP A 449 20.43 3.18 9.67
N HIS A 450 21.66 3.56 10.04
CA HIS A 450 22.52 4.39 9.20
C HIS A 450 22.78 3.75 7.84
N ARG A 451 23.06 2.44 7.81
CA ARG A 451 23.22 1.69 6.56
C ARG A 451 21.96 1.73 5.71
N LEU A 452 20.78 1.45 6.28
CA LEU A 452 19.51 1.50 5.56
C LEU A 452 19.24 2.90 4.97
N MET A 453 19.56 3.95 5.72
CA MET A 453 19.35 5.34 5.30
C MET A 453 20.29 5.81 4.20
N THR A 454 21.52 5.28 4.15
CA THR A 454 22.59 5.72 3.24
C THR A 454 22.87 4.76 2.10
N ALA A 455 22.23 3.58 2.09
CA ALA A 455 22.37 2.60 1.03
C ALA A 455 22.11 3.19 -0.37
N PRO A 456 22.84 2.72 -1.41
CA PRO A 456 22.54 3.09 -2.79
C PRO A 456 21.07 2.84 -3.12
N GLN A 457 20.46 3.80 -3.80
CA GLN A 457 19.05 3.75 -4.18
C GLN A 457 18.87 4.38 -5.56
N LYS A 458 17.81 3.99 -6.26
CA LYS A 458 17.40 4.69 -7.48
C LYS A 458 17.07 6.14 -7.12
N THR A 459 17.69 7.06 -7.85
CA THR A 459 17.41 8.51 -7.79
C THR A 459 17.11 9.03 -9.19
N GLY A 460 16.49 10.20 -9.26
CA GLY A 460 16.14 10.87 -10.51
C GLY A 460 14.95 10.22 -11.25
N PRO A 461 14.83 10.44 -12.56
CA PRO A 461 13.66 10.03 -13.33
C PRO A 461 13.49 8.50 -13.36
N VAL A 462 12.25 8.05 -13.19
CA VAL A 462 11.82 6.67 -13.45
C VAL A 462 11.04 6.64 -14.75
N PRO A 463 11.47 5.86 -15.76
CA PRO A 463 10.75 5.79 -17.03
C PRO A 463 9.34 5.22 -16.84
N PRO A 464 8.34 5.72 -17.59
CA PRO A 464 7.04 5.05 -17.68
C PRO A 464 7.23 3.59 -18.07
N THR A 465 6.60 2.68 -17.32
CA THR A 465 6.67 1.24 -17.53
C THR A 465 5.28 0.72 -17.89
N PRO A 466 5.13 -0.16 -18.90
CA PRO A 466 3.83 -0.73 -19.23
C PRO A 466 3.18 -1.43 -18.04
N GLY A 467 1.89 -1.16 -17.84
CA GLY A 467 1.06 -1.77 -16.83
C GLY A 467 0.47 -3.10 -17.30
N TRP A 468 0.24 -3.99 -16.34
CA TRP A 468 -0.49 -5.23 -16.52
C TRP A 468 -1.49 -5.34 -15.38
N HIS A 469 -2.76 -5.51 -15.70
CA HIS A 469 -3.80 -5.49 -14.68
C HIS A 469 -4.81 -6.62 -14.91
N LEU A 470 -5.10 -7.34 -13.83
CA LEU A 470 -6.05 -8.45 -13.83
C LEU A 470 -7.48 -7.91 -13.71
N LEU A 471 -8.41 -8.49 -14.45
CA LEU A 471 -9.84 -8.34 -14.23
C LEU A 471 -10.43 -9.65 -13.69
N THR A 472 -11.46 -9.54 -12.84
CA THR A 472 -12.20 -10.70 -12.30
C THR A 472 -13.69 -10.47 -12.39
N THR A 473 -14.48 -11.54 -12.51
CA THR A 473 -15.94 -11.49 -12.41
C THR A 473 -16.45 -12.58 -11.48
N ASP A 474 -15.63 -13.06 -10.53
CA ASP A 474 -15.93 -14.25 -9.72
C ASP A 474 -17.16 -14.06 -8.82
N HIS A 475 -17.40 -12.83 -8.36
CA HIS A 475 -18.47 -12.54 -7.39
C HIS A 475 -19.36 -11.37 -7.80
N ARG A 476 -18.80 -10.35 -8.47
CA ARG A 476 -19.49 -9.10 -8.83
C ARG A 476 -18.91 -8.48 -10.10
N ASP A 477 -19.48 -7.37 -10.52
CA ASP A 477 -18.90 -6.51 -11.54
C ASP A 477 -17.53 -6.00 -11.09
N PHE A 478 -16.61 -5.86 -12.04
CA PHE A 478 -15.25 -5.37 -11.85
C PHE A 478 -14.90 -4.38 -12.96
N VAL A 479 -15.65 -3.29 -12.97
CA VAL A 479 -15.55 -2.22 -13.97
C VAL A 479 -14.49 -1.23 -13.50
N GLN A 480 -13.25 -1.41 -13.93
CA GLN A 480 -12.12 -0.59 -13.50
C GLN A 480 -11.89 0.63 -14.40
N SER A 481 -12.91 1.10 -15.12
CA SER A 481 -12.85 2.29 -15.98
C SER A 481 -13.95 3.28 -15.62
N LEU A 482 -13.60 4.57 -15.54
CA LEU A 482 -14.57 5.65 -15.29
C LEU A 482 -15.48 5.82 -16.50
N SER A 483 -14.93 5.73 -17.71
CA SER A 483 -15.73 5.80 -18.95
C SER A 483 -16.75 4.66 -19.03
N ALA A 484 -16.38 3.43 -18.67
CA ALA A 484 -17.29 2.29 -18.63
C ALA A 484 -18.33 2.41 -17.50
N ARG A 485 -17.96 2.88 -16.31
CA ARG A 485 -18.91 3.12 -15.19
C ARG A 485 -20.00 4.13 -15.58
N SER A 486 -19.70 5.10 -16.45
CA SER A 486 -20.68 6.09 -16.92
C SER A 486 -21.83 5.50 -17.74
N LEU A 487 -21.67 4.27 -18.26
CA LEU A 487 -22.73 3.55 -18.98
C LEU A 487 -23.79 2.95 -18.05
N GLY A 488 -23.55 2.93 -16.73
CA GLY A 488 -24.38 2.22 -15.77
C GLY A 488 -24.36 0.70 -16.00
N ASP A 489 -25.48 0.04 -15.76
CA ASP A 489 -25.61 -1.40 -16.02
C ASP A 489 -25.84 -1.67 -17.51
N TRP A 490 -24.74 -1.74 -18.27
CA TRP A 490 -24.83 -1.92 -19.72
C TRP A 490 -25.18 -3.34 -20.15
N ASP A 491 -25.26 -4.32 -19.25
CA ASP A 491 -25.72 -5.66 -19.61
C ASP A 491 -26.44 -6.31 -18.42
N SER A 492 -27.70 -5.89 -18.24
CA SER A 492 -28.50 -6.25 -17.08
C SER A 492 -28.57 -7.76 -16.81
N GLY A 493 -28.16 -8.16 -15.62
CA GLY A 493 -28.09 -9.56 -15.18
C GLY A 493 -26.85 -10.32 -15.64
N ALA A 494 -25.88 -9.65 -16.26
CA ALA A 494 -24.53 -10.16 -16.51
C ALA A 494 -23.53 -9.55 -15.51
N ARG A 495 -22.44 -10.27 -15.24
CA ARG A 495 -21.25 -9.70 -14.60
C ARG A 495 -20.39 -9.01 -15.63
N LYS A 496 -19.90 -7.83 -15.31
CA LYS A 496 -19.24 -6.89 -16.22
C LYS A 496 -17.83 -6.61 -15.76
N ALA A 497 -16.87 -6.62 -16.69
CA ALA A 497 -15.49 -6.21 -16.40
C ALA A 497 -14.97 -5.27 -17.48
N ALA A 498 -14.18 -4.29 -17.07
CA ALA A 498 -13.55 -3.33 -17.98
C ALA A 498 -12.18 -2.91 -17.45
N CYS A 499 -11.23 -2.76 -18.37
CA CYS A 499 -9.88 -2.29 -18.09
C CYS A 499 -9.87 -0.83 -17.65
N PRO A 500 -8.86 -0.40 -16.87
CA PRO A 500 -8.59 1.01 -16.61
C PRO A 500 -8.59 1.88 -17.86
N ASP A 501 -9.09 3.11 -17.71
CA ASP A 501 -9.05 4.09 -18.79
C ASP A 501 -7.59 4.34 -19.20
N GLY A 502 -7.26 4.09 -20.47
CA GLY A 502 -5.88 4.11 -20.97
C GLY A 502 -5.39 2.75 -21.45
N GLU A 503 -5.99 1.68 -20.94
CA GLU A 503 -5.59 0.31 -21.21
C GLU A 503 -6.57 -0.39 -22.14
N ARG A 504 -6.13 -1.51 -22.72
CA ARG A 504 -6.98 -2.40 -23.52
C ARG A 504 -7.01 -3.79 -22.93
N LEU A 505 -8.10 -4.50 -23.19
CA LEU A 505 -8.18 -5.92 -22.93
C LEU A 505 -7.27 -6.64 -23.95
N ILE A 506 -6.32 -7.42 -23.45
CA ILE A 506 -5.35 -8.15 -24.28
C ILE A 506 -5.46 -9.66 -24.09
N GLY A 507 -6.00 -10.11 -22.95
CA GLY A 507 -6.19 -11.53 -22.67
C GLY A 507 -7.50 -11.82 -21.94
N LEU A 508 -7.97 -13.05 -22.10
CA LEU A 508 -9.15 -13.62 -21.46
C LEU A 508 -8.87 -15.06 -21.03
N SER A 509 -9.50 -15.46 -19.92
CA SER A 509 -9.55 -16.86 -19.54
C SER A 509 -10.74 -17.58 -20.17
N HIS A 510 -10.58 -18.87 -20.42
CA HIS A 510 -11.65 -19.73 -20.91
C HIS A 510 -12.75 -19.94 -19.84
N THR A 511 -12.37 -19.96 -18.57
CA THR A 511 -13.26 -20.17 -17.40
C THR A 511 -12.89 -19.21 -16.27
N ARG A 512 -13.75 -19.04 -15.24
CA ARG A 512 -13.61 -18.03 -14.15
C ARG A 512 -13.68 -16.56 -14.54
N GLY A 513 -13.93 -16.25 -15.82
CA GLY A 513 -14.20 -14.88 -16.27
C GLY A 513 -13.12 -13.86 -15.91
N ARG A 514 -11.85 -14.26 -16.05
CA ARG A 514 -10.67 -13.43 -15.83
C ARG A 514 -10.25 -12.72 -17.12
N GLY A 515 -9.69 -11.53 -16.98
CA GLY A 515 -9.17 -10.74 -18.08
C GLY A 515 -7.80 -10.17 -17.75
N LEU A 516 -7.06 -9.79 -18.78
CA LEU A 516 -5.79 -9.10 -18.66
C LEU A 516 -5.84 -7.81 -19.46
N CYS A 517 -5.46 -6.73 -18.81
CA CYS A 517 -5.37 -5.39 -19.36
C CYS A 517 -3.92 -4.96 -19.49
N THR A 518 -3.63 -4.13 -20.49
CA THR A 518 -2.32 -3.50 -20.64
C THR A 518 -2.38 -2.23 -21.48
N ASP A 519 -1.42 -1.35 -21.27
CA ASP A 519 -1.07 -0.25 -22.17
C ASP A 519 0.19 -0.53 -23.00
N ALA A 520 0.83 -1.69 -22.86
CA ALA A 520 2.00 -2.10 -23.66
C ALA A 520 1.75 -1.98 -25.18
N PRO A 521 2.76 -1.77 -26.05
CA PRO A 521 4.18 -1.76 -25.74
C PRO A 521 4.69 -0.37 -25.32
N THR A 522 3.88 0.67 -25.45
CA THR A 522 4.22 2.05 -25.08
C THR A 522 3.20 2.56 -24.09
N VAL A 523 3.62 3.15 -22.95
CA VAL A 523 2.74 3.82 -21.97
C VAL A 523 2.06 5.05 -22.60
N ARG A 524 1.09 4.79 -23.46
CA ARG A 524 0.37 5.76 -24.27
C ARG A 524 -1.08 5.28 -24.44
N PRO A 525 -2.06 6.05 -23.95
CA PRO A 525 -3.45 5.71 -24.15
C PRO A 525 -3.79 5.53 -25.63
N LEU A 526 -4.33 4.37 -26.00
CA LEU A 526 -4.83 4.10 -27.35
C LEU A 526 -6.20 4.73 -27.61
N HIS A 527 -6.92 5.12 -26.56
CA HIS A 527 -8.24 5.74 -26.66
C HIS A 527 -8.15 7.26 -26.79
N THR A 528 -9.26 7.88 -27.23
CA THR A 528 -9.45 9.34 -27.14
C THR A 528 -10.04 9.67 -25.76
N PRO A 529 -9.42 10.52 -24.93
CA PRO A 529 -9.98 10.90 -23.64
C PRO A 529 -11.43 11.37 -23.76
N GLY A 530 -12.30 10.87 -22.89
CA GLY A 530 -13.75 11.17 -22.92
C GLY A 530 -14.55 10.37 -23.96
N SER A 531 -13.95 9.43 -24.69
CA SER A 531 -14.72 8.54 -25.57
C SER A 531 -15.65 7.63 -24.78
N VAL A 532 -16.90 7.54 -25.22
CA VAL A 532 -17.89 6.63 -24.64
C VAL A 532 -17.71 5.24 -25.27
N PRO A 533 -17.53 4.17 -24.48
CA PRO A 533 -17.42 2.83 -25.03
C PRO A 533 -18.71 2.35 -25.70
N THR A 534 -18.57 1.56 -26.76
CA THR A 534 -19.66 0.91 -27.48
C THR A 534 -19.84 -0.52 -26.99
N VAL A 535 -21.08 -0.91 -26.69
CA VAL A 535 -21.44 -2.26 -26.26
C VAL A 535 -21.87 -3.10 -27.46
N VAL A 536 -21.20 -4.20 -27.71
CA VAL A 536 -21.47 -5.14 -28.80
C VAL A 536 -22.09 -6.42 -28.26
N ARG A 537 -23.24 -6.83 -28.78
CA ARG A 537 -23.99 -8.03 -28.33
C ARG A 537 -24.30 -9.04 -29.44
N ASP A 538 -23.92 -8.74 -30.67
CA ASP A 538 -24.17 -9.56 -31.84
C ASP A 538 -23.07 -9.38 -32.88
N GLU A 539 -23.20 -10.09 -34.01
CA GLU A 539 -22.19 -10.11 -35.07
C GLU A 539 -22.29 -8.91 -36.04
N ARG A 540 -23.01 -7.82 -35.71
CA ARG A 540 -23.25 -6.72 -36.66
C ARG A 540 -21.99 -6.05 -37.21
N TYR A 541 -20.86 -6.18 -36.52
CA TYR A 541 -19.57 -5.63 -36.91
C TYR A 541 -18.62 -6.66 -37.53
N VAL A 542 -19.07 -7.90 -37.73
CA VAL A 542 -18.31 -8.91 -38.49
C VAL A 542 -18.50 -8.63 -39.99
N PRO A 543 -17.42 -8.33 -40.75
CA PRO A 543 -17.54 -8.02 -42.18
C PRO A 543 -18.10 -9.19 -42.98
N ALA A 544 -18.78 -8.90 -44.09
CA ALA A 544 -19.21 -9.93 -45.03
C ALA A 544 -18.01 -10.73 -45.56
N GLY A 545 -18.03 -12.05 -45.37
CA GLY A 545 -16.90 -12.95 -45.69
C GLY A 545 -15.76 -12.97 -44.65
N GLY A 546 -15.87 -12.20 -43.57
CA GLY A 546 -14.88 -12.10 -42.48
C GLY A 546 -15.10 -13.09 -41.33
N ASP A 547 -15.43 -14.35 -41.63
CA ASP A 547 -15.63 -15.39 -40.61
C ASP A 547 -14.29 -15.87 -40.03
N TRP A 548 -13.76 -15.10 -39.08
CA TRP A 548 -12.48 -15.36 -38.44
C TRP A 548 -12.53 -16.52 -37.42
N ALA A 549 -13.72 -16.94 -37.00
CA ALA A 549 -13.92 -18.10 -36.13
C ALA A 549 -15.08 -18.97 -36.64
N PRO A 550 -14.83 -19.83 -37.64
CA PRO A 550 -15.89 -20.60 -38.28
C PRO A 550 -16.65 -21.52 -37.33
N GLY A 551 -17.98 -21.37 -37.32
CA GLY A 551 -18.87 -22.15 -36.44
C GLY A 551 -19.02 -21.62 -35.01
N TYR A 552 -18.50 -20.42 -34.73
CA TYR A 552 -18.62 -19.72 -33.45
C TYR A 552 -19.38 -18.41 -33.61
N SER A 553 -20.04 -17.99 -32.53
CA SER A 553 -20.60 -16.65 -32.40
C SER A 553 -19.48 -15.65 -32.10
N LYS A 554 -19.49 -14.49 -32.77
CA LYS A 554 -18.42 -13.49 -32.73
C LYS A 554 -18.95 -12.15 -32.24
N LEU A 555 -18.40 -11.66 -31.14
CA LEU A 555 -18.57 -10.26 -30.72
C LEU A 555 -17.33 -9.50 -31.19
N GLN A 556 -17.45 -8.76 -32.28
CA GLN A 556 -16.36 -7.97 -32.86
C GLN A 556 -16.58 -6.48 -32.63
N CYS A 557 -15.51 -5.75 -32.31
CA CYS A 557 -15.57 -4.30 -32.24
C CYS A 557 -15.79 -3.66 -33.61
N PRO A 558 -16.43 -2.47 -33.67
CA PRO A 558 -16.49 -1.67 -34.89
C PRO A 558 -15.09 -1.37 -35.43
N ASP A 559 -14.99 -1.02 -36.72
CA ASP A 559 -13.72 -0.55 -37.27
C ASP A 559 -13.20 0.67 -36.49
N GLY A 560 -11.88 0.72 -36.30
CA GLY A 560 -11.23 1.73 -35.48
C GLY A 560 -11.44 1.59 -33.97
N HIS A 561 -12.06 0.50 -33.49
CA HIS A 561 -12.22 0.21 -32.06
C HIS A 561 -11.41 -1.01 -31.62
N PHE A 562 -11.17 -1.10 -30.31
CA PHE A 562 -10.52 -2.24 -29.66
C PHE A 562 -11.27 -2.64 -28.39
N LEU A 563 -11.08 -3.89 -27.95
CA LEU A 563 -11.71 -4.41 -26.73
C LEU A 563 -11.12 -3.74 -25.49
N THR A 564 -12.00 -3.27 -24.61
CA THR A 564 -11.65 -2.74 -23.28
C THR A 564 -12.39 -3.46 -22.16
N GLY A 565 -13.36 -4.32 -22.48
CA GLY A 565 -14.12 -5.05 -21.48
C GLY A 565 -15.05 -6.10 -22.08
N TYR A 566 -15.77 -6.80 -21.20
CA TYR A 566 -16.64 -7.90 -21.55
C TYR A 566 -17.74 -8.10 -20.50
N SER A 567 -18.75 -8.89 -20.85
CA SER A 567 -19.84 -9.26 -19.94
C SER A 567 -20.12 -10.76 -20.03
N LEU A 568 -20.38 -11.36 -18.86
CA LEU A 568 -20.63 -12.79 -18.71
C LEU A 568 -21.96 -13.05 -17.97
N ARG A 569 -22.78 -13.95 -18.50
CA ARG A 569 -23.95 -14.53 -17.81
C ARG A 569 -23.58 -15.92 -17.31
N GLY A 570 -23.21 -16.00 -16.03
CA GLY A 570 -22.43 -17.14 -15.54
C GLY A 570 -21.06 -17.13 -16.21
N GLU A 571 -20.74 -18.15 -17.01
CA GLU A 571 -19.50 -18.19 -17.81
C GLU A 571 -19.73 -17.86 -19.29
N LYS A 572 -20.99 -17.64 -19.70
CA LYS A 572 -21.34 -17.36 -21.10
C LYS A 572 -21.01 -15.92 -21.45
N VAL A 573 -20.26 -15.70 -22.53
CA VAL A 573 -20.06 -14.36 -23.11
C VAL A 573 -21.39 -13.80 -23.62
N SER A 574 -21.77 -12.61 -23.13
CA SER A 574 -23.01 -11.93 -23.54
C SER A 574 -22.77 -10.58 -24.22
N ALA A 575 -21.69 -9.89 -23.87
CA ALA A 575 -21.33 -8.62 -24.52
C ALA A 575 -19.81 -8.40 -24.55
N ALA A 576 -19.37 -7.62 -25.53
CA ALA A 576 -18.04 -7.05 -25.60
C ALA A 576 -18.13 -5.53 -25.45
N LEU A 577 -17.16 -4.92 -24.76
CA LEU A 577 -17.05 -3.48 -24.61
C LEU A 577 -15.89 -2.99 -25.46
N CYS A 578 -16.18 -2.04 -26.35
CA CYS A 578 -15.27 -1.59 -27.38
C CYS A 578 -15.06 -0.08 -27.31
N THR A 579 -13.81 0.37 -27.33
CA THR A 579 -13.47 1.80 -27.24
C THR A 579 -12.84 2.29 -28.54
N PRO A 580 -13.20 3.48 -29.05
CA PRO A 580 -12.59 4.02 -30.26
C PRO A 580 -11.13 4.38 -30.01
N ALA A 581 -10.26 4.00 -30.96
CA ALA A 581 -8.87 4.38 -30.95
C ALA A 581 -8.68 5.82 -31.45
N ARG A 582 -7.70 6.53 -30.87
CA ARG A 582 -7.26 7.84 -31.36
C ARG A 582 -6.33 7.76 -32.57
N THR A 583 -5.80 6.58 -32.86
CA THR A 583 -4.88 6.30 -33.99
C THR A 583 -5.47 5.26 -34.92
N VAL A 584 -5.05 5.28 -36.18
CA VAL A 584 -5.41 4.23 -37.16
C VAL A 584 -4.95 2.87 -36.65
N LEU A 585 -5.87 1.91 -36.60
CA LEU A 585 -5.59 0.53 -36.19
C LEU A 585 -5.37 -0.37 -37.41
N GLY A 586 -4.53 -1.40 -37.27
CA GLY A 586 -4.36 -2.42 -38.30
C GLY A 586 -5.63 -3.27 -38.45
N THR A 587 -5.98 -3.64 -39.68
CA THR A 587 -7.21 -4.39 -39.99
C THR A 587 -6.97 -5.88 -40.20
N GLY A 588 -5.77 -6.29 -40.64
CA GLY A 588 -5.39 -7.70 -40.75
C GLY A 588 -5.32 -8.34 -39.36
N GLY A 589 -5.86 -9.55 -39.19
CA GLY A 589 -5.90 -10.20 -37.89
C GLY A 589 -5.70 -11.71 -37.96
N SER A 590 -5.38 -12.29 -36.81
CA SER A 590 -5.31 -13.72 -36.61
C SER A 590 -6.22 -14.14 -35.46
N THR A 591 -6.75 -15.35 -35.55
CA THR A 591 -7.57 -15.95 -34.50
C THR A 591 -6.68 -16.72 -33.55
N LEU A 592 -6.75 -16.37 -32.28
CA LEU A 592 -6.00 -16.99 -31.21
C LEU A 592 -6.93 -17.86 -30.38
N TRP A 593 -6.80 -19.18 -30.53
CA TRP A 593 -7.59 -20.20 -29.83
C TRP A 593 -6.95 -20.56 -28.48
N PHE A 594 -7.77 -20.70 -27.45
CA PHE A 594 -7.35 -21.07 -26.09
C PHE A 594 -8.39 -21.96 -25.37
N ASP A 595 -9.25 -22.64 -26.13
CA ASP A 595 -10.26 -23.58 -25.64
C ASP A 595 -9.66 -24.91 -25.15
N ARG A 596 -8.43 -25.24 -25.55
CA ARG A 596 -7.75 -26.52 -25.24
C ARG A 596 -6.40 -26.37 -24.53
N GLY A 597 -6.03 -25.15 -24.15
CA GLY A 597 -4.76 -24.84 -23.53
C GLY A 597 -4.44 -23.36 -23.58
N ASP A 598 -3.39 -22.97 -22.86
CA ASP A 598 -2.86 -21.61 -22.93
C ASP A 598 -2.31 -21.30 -24.33
N ASN A 599 -2.64 -20.13 -24.84
CA ASN A 599 -2.08 -19.57 -26.06
C ASN A 599 -1.67 -18.13 -25.79
N ARG A 600 -0.39 -17.94 -25.46
CA ARG A 600 0.13 -16.69 -24.91
C ARG A 600 1.51 -16.37 -25.50
N PRO A 601 1.91 -15.09 -25.50
CA PRO A 601 3.25 -14.71 -25.96
C PRO A 601 4.36 -15.32 -25.10
N PRO A 602 5.53 -15.65 -25.67
CA PRO A 602 6.67 -16.14 -24.90
C PRO A 602 7.06 -15.19 -23.76
N GLY A 603 7.43 -15.75 -22.61
CA GLY A 603 7.76 -14.99 -21.39
C GLY A 603 6.55 -14.52 -20.59
N ASP A 604 5.32 -14.87 -21.00
CA ASP A 604 4.07 -14.67 -20.27
C ASP A 604 3.90 -13.27 -19.65
N PRO A 605 4.04 -12.19 -20.46
CA PRO A 605 3.87 -10.85 -19.93
C PRO A 605 2.45 -10.68 -19.37
N GLY A 606 2.33 -10.07 -18.21
CA GLY A 606 1.13 -10.01 -17.39
C GLY A 606 0.94 -11.19 -16.44
N GLY A 607 1.81 -12.20 -16.44
CA GLY A 607 1.80 -13.30 -15.47
C GLY A 607 0.61 -14.25 -15.58
N ASP A 608 0.46 -15.16 -14.63
CA ASP A 608 -0.68 -16.10 -14.60
C ASP A 608 -1.97 -15.42 -14.10
N PHE A 609 -2.57 -14.58 -14.95
CA PHE A 609 -3.76 -13.80 -14.61
C PHE A 609 -5.07 -14.61 -14.44
N ALA A 610 -5.00 -15.93 -14.61
CA ALA A 610 -6.13 -16.84 -14.43
C ALA A 610 -5.62 -18.20 -13.96
N HIS A 611 -5.12 -18.23 -12.74
CA HIS A 611 -4.48 -19.40 -12.15
C HIS A 611 -5.37 -20.65 -12.23
N GLY A 612 -4.83 -21.74 -12.80
CA GLY A 612 -5.54 -23.01 -12.99
C GLY A 612 -6.53 -23.04 -14.18
N HIS A 613 -6.62 -21.96 -14.98
CA HIS A 613 -7.54 -21.85 -16.11
C HIS A 613 -6.80 -21.55 -17.41
N TYR A 614 -7.32 -22.04 -18.55
CA TYR A 614 -6.75 -21.72 -19.86
C TYR A 614 -6.89 -20.24 -20.22
N LYS A 615 -5.87 -19.68 -20.85
CA LYS A 615 -5.74 -18.26 -21.16
C LYS A 615 -5.38 -18.04 -22.62
N GLY A 616 -6.12 -17.16 -23.28
CA GLY A 616 -5.73 -16.58 -24.55
C GLY A 616 -5.21 -15.17 -24.35
N GLN A 617 -4.08 -14.84 -24.98
CA GLN A 617 -3.50 -13.51 -24.89
C GLN A 617 -2.88 -13.07 -26.22
N CYS A 618 -3.39 -11.97 -26.77
CA CYS A 618 -2.80 -11.37 -27.96
C CYS A 618 -1.40 -10.81 -27.67
N PRO A 619 -0.47 -10.79 -28.66
CA PRO A 619 0.84 -10.16 -28.49
C PRO A 619 0.77 -8.69 -28.04
N SER A 620 1.73 -8.23 -27.23
CA SER A 620 1.74 -6.86 -26.68
C SER A 620 1.78 -5.74 -27.73
N HIS A 621 2.23 -6.02 -28.96
CA HIS A 621 2.21 -5.09 -30.10
C HIS A 621 0.93 -5.20 -30.95
N SER A 622 -0.12 -5.82 -30.40
CA SER A 622 -1.43 -6.02 -31.03
C SER A 622 -2.54 -5.63 -30.05
N TYR A 623 -3.78 -5.62 -30.53
CA TYR A 623 -4.98 -5.40 -29.74
C TYR A 623 -5.98 -6.54 -29.99
N ALA A 624 -6.79 -6.85 -28.99
CA ALA A 624 -7.91 -7.75 -29.16
C ALA A 624 -9.09 -6.96 -29.77
N ALA A 625 -9.62 -7.45 -30.89
CA ALA A 625 -10.68 -6.82 -31.67
C ALA A 625 -12.02 -7.58 -31.61
N GLY A 626 -12.04 -8.78 -31.04
CA GLY A 626 -13.25 -9.56 -30.90
C GLY A 626 -13.08 -10.82 -30.06
N ILE A 627 -14.20 -11.36 -29.60
CA ILE A 627 -14.31 -12.58 -28.78
C ILE A 627 -15.19 -13.58 -29.53
N ALA A 628 -14.72 -14.82 -29.65
CA ALA A 628 -15.50 -15.92 -30.20
C ALA A 628 -15.91 -16.87 -29.07
N SER A 629 -17.13 -17.38 -29.15
CA SER A 629 -17.69 -18.37 -28.23
C SER A 629 -18.67 -19.28 -28.95
N THR A 630 -18.91 -20.49 -28.43
CA THR A 630 -19.92 -21.39 -29.01
C THR A 630 -20.78 -22.10 -27.97
N HIS A 631 -22.04 -22.35 -28.34
CA HIS A 631 -23.00 -23.14 -27.55
C HIS A 631 -22.97 -24.64 -27.87
N ARG A 632 -22.01 -25.08 -28.70
CA ARG A 632 -21.81 -26.50 -28.95
C ARG A 632 -21.51 -27.24 -27.64
N ILE A 633 -21.89 -28.51 -27.61
CA ILE A 633 -21.67 -29.41 -26.46
C ILE A 633 -20.19 -29.35 -26.06
N GLY A 634 -19.93 -29.06 -24.79
CA GLY A 634 -18.57 -28.95 -24.23
C GLY A 634 -18.04 -27.52 -24.05
N HIS A 635 -18.58 -26.51 -24.74
CA HIS A 635 -18.06 -25.12 -24.70
C HIS A 635 -18.93 -24.15 -23.90
N LEU A 636 -20.23 -24.44 -23.72
CA LEU A 636 -21.14 -23.73 -22.82
C LEU A 636 -21.23 -22.19 -23.02
N GLY A 637 -20.83 -21.67 -24.18
CA GLY A 637 -20.81 -20.23 -24.49
C GLY A 637 -19.63 -19.45 -23.88
N ARG A 638 -18.59 -20.15 -23.43
CA ARG A 638 -17.37 -19.56 -22.86
C ARG A 638 -16.52 -18.86 -23.93
N PRO A 639 -15.60 -17.96 -23.54
CA PRO A 639 -14.60 -17.44 -24.47
C PRO A 639 -13.72 -18.57 -25.00
N ASP A 640 -13.69 -18.80 -26.31
CA ASP A 640 -12.90 -19.85 -26.96
C ASP A 640 -11.71 -19.28 -27.77
N ALA A 641 -11.89 -18.08 -28.34
CA ALA A 641 -10.85 -17.41 -29.12
C ALA A 641 -10.93 -15.88 -29.07
N LEU A 642 -9.78 -15.24 -29.33
CA LEU A 642 -9.63 -13.80 -29.53
C LEU A 642 -9.29 -13.51 -31.00
N LEU A 643 -9.84 -12.44 -31.56
CA LEU A 643 -9.36 -11.84 -32.79
C LEU A 643 -8.24 -10.85 -32.45
N CYS A 644 -6.99 -11.18 -32.77
CA CYS A 644 -5.84 -10.31 -32.53
C CYS A 644 -5.47 -9.54 -33.79
N ARG A 645 -5.35 -8.21 -33.71
CA ARG A 645 -4.97 -7.32 -34.82
C ARG A 645 -3.77 -6.44 -34.44
N PRO A 646 -2.84 -6.16 -35.35
CA PRO A 646 -1.61 -5.45 -35.02
C PRO A 646 -1.89 -3.96 -34.75
N LEU A 647 -1.11 -3.38 -33.85
CA LEU A 647 -0.96 -1.93 -33.76
C LEU A 647 -0.15 -1.43 -34.98
N THR A 648 -0.46 -0.23 -35.46
CA THR A 648 0.26 0.44 -36.56
C THR A 648 1.57 1.07 -36.07
N GLY A 649 2.47 1.45 -37.01
CA GLY A 649 3.86 1.81 -36.74
C GLY A 649 4.09 2.92 -35.69
N GLU A 650 3.17 3.88 -35.52
CA GLU A 650 3.26 4.92 -34.48
C GLU A 650 3.13 4.38 -33.04
N ASN A 651 2.60 3.16 -32.90
CA ASN A 651 2.36 2.46 -31.64
C ASN A 651 3.22 1.18 -31.49
N ARG A 652 4.22 0.99 -32.38
CA ARG A 652 5.21 -0.10 -32.27
C ARG A 652 6.51 0.46 -31.70
N VAL A 653 7.07 -0.23 -30.71
CA VAL A 653 8.47 -0.02 -30.33
C VAL A 653 9.33 -0.63 -31.44
N ALA A 654 10.21 0.17 -32.07
CA ALA A 654 11.27 -0.38 -32.91
C ALA A 654 12.11 -1.33 -32.06
N PRO A 655 12.50 -2.52 -32.54
CA PRO A 655 13.33 -3.42 -31.74
C PRO A 655 14.63 -2.69 -31.37
N GLU A 656 14.83 -2.42 -30.08
CA GLU A 656 16.11 -1.94 -29.57
C GLU A 656 17.16 -3.04 -29.81
N ASP A 657 18.15 -2.72 -30.64
CA ASP A 657 19.40 -3.46 -30.69
C ASP A 657 19.97 -3.52 -29.27
N ARG A 658 20.03 -4.73 -28.71
CA ARG A 658 20.71 -4.97 -27.44
C ARG A 658 22.16 -4.50 -27.57
N PRO A 659 22.66 -3.57 -26.72
CA PRO A 659 24.09 -3.35 -26.63
C PRO A 659 24.73 -4.64 -26.11
N GLY A 660 25.62 -5.22 -26.91
CA GLY A 660 26.42 -6.37 -26.50
C GLY A 660 27.23 -6.02 -25.25
N TYR A 661 26.90 -6.66 -24.14
CA TYR A 661 27.74 -6.68 -22.95
C TYR A 661 28.94 -7.60 -23.26
N GLN A 662 30.00 -7.05 -23.85
CA GLN A 662 31.32 -7.70 -23.85
C GLN A 662 31.92 -7.57 -22.45
N GLY A 663 31.52 -8.46 -21.55
CA GLY A 663 32.28 -8.75 -20.34
C GLY A 663 33.39 -9.73 -20.68
N THR A 664 34.62 -9.26 -20.74
CA THR A 664 35.83 -10.09 -20.78
C THR A 664 35.95 -10.91 -19.50
N LEU A 665 35.51 -12.17 -19.55
CA LEU A 665 35.93 -13.20 -18.60
C LEU A 665 37.14 -13.92 -19.18
N SER A 666 38.30 -13.66 -18.56
CA SER A 666 39.51 -14.45 -18.76
C SER A 666 39.29 -15.84 -18.18
N THR A 667 39.12 -16.84 -19.05
CA THR A 667 39.12 -18.26 -18.69
C THR A 667 40.39 -18.90 -19.20
N THR A 668 41.31 -19.23 -18.29
CA THR A 668 42.39 -20.18 -18.52
C THR A 668 41.82 -21.59 -18.75
N PRO A 669 42.35 -22.39 -19.70
CA PRO A 669 41.77 -23.67 -20.03
C PRO A 669 42.38 -24.79 -19.20
N PHE A 670 41.53 -25.64 -18.59
CA PHE A 670 41.91 -27.01 -18.28
C PHE A 670 41.09 -27.96 -19.16
N ARG A 671 41.80 -28.63 -20.07
CA ARG A 671 41.27 -29.69 -20.93
C ARG A 671 41.32 -31.03 -20.21
N SER A 672 40.32 -31.83 -20.59
CA SER A 672 40.25 -33.31 -20.63
C SER A 672 39.23 -33.86 -19.64
N GLY A 673 38.26 -34.67 -20.03
CA GLY A 673 37.98 -35.31 -21.31
C GLY A 673 37.04 -36.47 -21.04
N GLY A 674 36.17 -36.80 -22.00
CA GLY A 674 35.46 -38.10 -22.01
C GLY A 674 33.96 -38.07 -21.73
N ARG A 675 33.19 -37.56 -22.71
CA ARG A 675 32.16 -38.26 -23.53
C ARG A 675 31.22 -39.34 -22.93
N PRO A 676 30.04 -39.53 -23.55
CA PRO A 676 28.74 -39.44 -22.88
C PRO A 676 27.96 -40.77 -22.87
N CYS A 677 26.88 -40.85 -22.09
CA CYS A 677 25.84 -41.86 -22.29
C CYS A 677 24.45 -41.25 -22.33
N ALA A 678 23.69 -41.76 -23.31
CA ALA A 678 22.40 -41.32 -23.77
C ALA A 678 21.23 -41.92 -22.98
N ARG A 679 20.06 -41.32 -23.22
CA ARG A 679 18.69 -41.70 -22.80
C ARG A 679 18.36 -43.20 -22.93
N ALA A 680 17.65 -43.75 -21.95
CA ALA A 680 16.56 -44.74 -22.12
C ALA A 680 15.74 -44.84 -20.82
N ARG A 681 14.46 -44.44 -20.83
CA ARG A 681 13.26 -45.32 -20.85
C ARG A 681 13.20 -46.33 -19.69
N CYS A 682 12.28 -46.09 -18.77
CA CYS A 682 11.79 -47.07 -17.80
C CYS A 682 10.70 -47.96 -18.42
N THR A 683 10.76 -49.25 -18.15
CA THR A 683 9.62 -50.17 -18.11
C THR A 683 9.79 -51.15 -16.94
N PRO A 684 8.70 -51.62 -16.31
CA PRO A 684 8.72 -52.19 -14.95
C PRO A 684 8.59 -53.72 -14.96
N THR A 685 9.27 -54.41 -14.04
CA THR A 685 8.90 -55.79 -13.64
C THR A 685 9.46 -56.19 -12.27
N SER A 686 8.52 -56.48 -11.36
CA SER A 686 8.45 -57.58 -10.37
C SER A 686 9.60 -57.93 -9.40
N ARG A 687 9.22 -57.94 -8.09
CA ARG A 687 9.53 -58.91 -6.99
C ARG A 687 11.02 -59.32 -6.82
N THR A 688 11.69 -59.11 -5.69
CA THR A 688 11.42 -59.64 -4.34
C THR A 688 12.36 -59.01 -3.29
N SER A 689 11.86 -58.93 -2.05
CA SER A 689 12.54 -59.12 -0.75
C SER A 689 13.60 -58.14 -0.21
N THR A 690 13.40 -57.85 1.09
CA THR A 690 14.34 -57.46 2.17
C THR A 690 14.82 -56.02 2.27
N SER A 691 14.27 -55.31 3.27
CA SER A 691 14.87 -54.17 3.99
C SER A 691 16.21 -54.58 4.66
N PRO A 692 17.11 -53.64 5.00
CA PRO A 692 16.89 -52.80 6.18
C PRO A 692 17.24 -51.30 6.01
N SER A 693 16.66 -50.55 6.95
CA SER A 693 17.01 -49.21 7.43
C SER A 693 18.47 -48.78 7.30
N CYS A 694 18.68 -47.48 7.02
CA CYS A 694 19.51 -46.60 7.87
C CYS A 694 19.15 -45.13 7.62
N ALA A 695 19.00 -44.41 8.73
CA ALA A 695 19.02 -42.96 8.82
C ALA A 695 20.44 -42.43 8.61
N VAL A 696 20.58 -41.29 7.92
CA VAL A 696 21.15 -40.02 8.40
C VAL A 696 20.46 -38.92 7.60
#